data_AF-A0A440IAJ6-F1
#
_entry.id   AF-A0A440IAJ6-F1
#
_cell.length_a   1.000
_cell.length_b   1.000
_cell.length_c   1.000
_cell.angle_alpha   90.00
_cell.angle_beta   90.00
_cell.angle_gamma   90.00
#
_symmetry.space_group_name_H-M   'P 1'
#
loop_
_entity.id
_entity.type
_entity.pdbx_description
1 polymer ?
#
loop_
_entity_poly.entity_id
_entity_poly.type
_entity_poly.pdbx_seq_one_letter_code
_entity_poly.pdbx_strand_id
1 'polypeptide(L)'
;MLWVAVAWSLFQLWYASPLPFVFGFGILNDTEARAIHLGFALFLTFLAYPALRSSPRDRVPLLDWVLAAVGGFAGAYLFLFYVQLSGRPGQPTTLDLVTGTVGILLLLEATRRALGLPMVVVACVFIFYTFAGQYMPDVIQHRGASLNKFLNHQWLTTEGVFGIALGVSTSFVFLFVLFGTLLERAGAGNWMMQISIALLGHLRGGPAKVAVVSSALNGVVSGSSVSNVVSGGIFTIPLMKRTGLSGVKAGAIEASASINGQIMPPVMGAAAFLMVEYVGIPYSEIVKHALLPAVFSYLALLYMVHLEAIKVGLKTIPQRPTPARERILRMGLGLSGSVLAVCIVYYGIVAIQAVFGGAAPPVLAIAGVALYVASVWYSSRYPDLALDDPNAPILELPRAWDVTRTGLDFLIPIAVLLWCLMVEQMSPGLSAFWATLSILGIVATRKPLMAVFRNENLAASVRAAWDDLIDGLALGARNMIGIGIATATAGIVVGTITLTGLGLMMTELVEFISGGNVILMLILIAAISLVLGMGIPTTANYILVATLMAPVVVDLGAQAGLPIPLIAVHLFVFYFGIMADITPPVGLAAFAAAAISKEDPIATGFQGAFYSLRTAILPFVFIFNPAMLLIGVDTWPQTIWVATVSLIAILLFSAATMNWFVTKSRLWESAALLLICFTLFRPDWWLNQVSPPYQELPASEFLSAVGQTPADGRINFVVEGVDLMGEDVRKTVNVPLGEPGEPLKRLRDIGLTITQAGDALMISNVAFGSYAKRIGLEVGYDVVAVLRKAEQPSSLIPIGLALAATAGVAGLQFARARKQADRKETGPAR
;
A
#
# COMPACT_ATOMS: atom_id res chain seq x y z
N MET A 1 8.47 28.86 -11.02
CA MET A 1 8.09 27.45 -10.76
C MET A 1 9.02 26.76 -9.76
N LEU A 2 10.32 26.62 -10.03
CA LEU A 2 11.28 25.94 -9.13
C LEU A 2 11.16 26.39 -7.66
N TRP A 3 11.28 27.70 -7.41
CA TRP A 3 11.20 28.26 -6.06
C TRP A 3 9.83 28.11 -5.39
N VAL A 4 8.74 28.05 -6.15
CA VAL A 4 7.40 27.79 -5.59
C VAL A 4 7.30 26.33 -5.13
N ALA A 5 7.87 25.40 -5.89
CA ALA A 5 7.94 24.00 -5.51
C ALA A 5 8.81 23.81 -4.25
N VAL A 6 9.97 24.47 -4.18
CA VAL A 6 10.81 24.49 -2.97
C VAL A 6 10.06 25.11 -1.79
N ALA A 7 9.34 26.22 -1.99
CA ALA A 7 8.55 26.86 -0.94
C ALA A 7 7.44 25.94 -0.40
N TRP A 8 6.79 25.15 -1.26
CA TRP A 8 5.79 24.17 -0.82
C TRP A 8 6.44 23.06 0.03
N SER A 9 7.59 22.53 -0.38
CA SER A 9 8.33 21.54 0.41
C SER A 9 8.78 22.09 1.77
N LEU A 10 9.26 23.34 1.81
CA LEU A 10 9.65 24.00 3.05
C LEU A 10 8.44 24.29 3.95
N PHE A 11 7.30 24.69 3.38
CA PHE A 11 6.05 24.86 4.12
C PHE A 11 5.62 23.55 4.81
N GLN A 12 5.71 22.42 4.10
CA GLN A 12 5.33 21.13 4.64
C GLN A 12 6.28 20.65 5.74
N LEU A 13 7.58 20.91 5.58
CA LEU A 13 8.56 20.69 6.64
C LEU A 13 8.29 21.57 7.85
N TRP A 14 7.93 22.84 7.65
CA TRP A 14 7.57 23.77 8.72
C TRP A 14 6.34 23.30 9.50
N TYR A 15 5.25 23.00 8.80
CA TYR A 15 3.98 22.55 9.39
C TYR A 15 4.14 21.26 10.20
N ALA A 16 4.95 20.32 9.73
CA ALA A 16 5.18 19.06 10.44
C ALA A 16 6.24 19.15 11.55
N SER A 17 7.05 20.20 11.55
CA SER A 17 8.09 20.39 12.56
C SER A 17 7.51 20.88 13.89
N PRO A 18 8.22 20.66 15.02
CA PRO A 18 7.85 21.29 16.29
C PRO A 18 8.21 22.78 16.34
N LEU A 19 8.92 23.32 15.34
CA LEU A 19 9.43 24.70 15.32
C LEU A 19 8.35 25.79 15.45
N PRO A 20 7.16 25.69 14.82
CA PRO A 20 6.12 26.70 14.97
C PRO A 20 5.70 26.89 16.42
N PHE A 21 5.64 25.81 17.19
CA PHE A 21 5.31 25.82 18.61
C PHE A 21 6.47 26.33 19.47
N VAL A 22 7.72 26.00 19.12
CA VAL A 22 8.91 26.48 19.83
C VAL A 22 9.10 27.98 19.65
N PHE A 23 8.92 28.51 18.44
CA PHE A 23 9.07 29.93 18.14
C PHE A 23 7.80 30.75 18.39
N GLY A 24 6.65 30.10 18.64
CA GLY A 24 5.36 30.76 18.83
C GLY A 24 4.86 31.52 17.59
N PHE A 25 5.31 31.13 16.39
CA PHE A 25 5.03 31.83 15.14
C PHE A 25 4.60 30.85 14.05
N GLY A 26 3.62 31.23 13.24
CA GLY A 26 3.16 30.44 12.10
C GLY A 26 2.54 29.09 12.51
N ILE A 27 1.85 29.05 13.66
CA ILE A 27 1.06 27.89 14.10
C ILE A 27 -0.23 27.88 13.29
N LEU A 28 -0.42 26.82 12.51
CA LEU A 28 -1.56 26.66 11.62
C LEU A 28 -2.39 25.46 12.07
N ASN A 29 -3.71 25.58 11.99
CA ASN A 29 -4.60 24.43 12.17
C ASN A 29 -4.68 23.58 10.90
N ASP A 30 -5.25 22.37 11.02
CA ASP A 30 -5.32 21.41 9.91
C ASP A 30 -6.13 21.94 8.71
N THR A 31 -7.15 22.75 8.94
CA THR A 31 -7.98 23.32 7.85
C THR A 31 -7.20 24.36 7.07
N GLU A 32 -6.47 25.24 7.77
CA GLU A 32 -5.58 26.23 7.18
C GLU A 32 -4.46 25.56 6.38
N ALA A 33 -3.83 24.53 6.95
CA ALA A 33 -2.76 23.80 6.28
C ALA A 33 -3.24 23.11 4.99
N ARG A 34 -4.41 22.45 5.03
CA ARG A 34 -5.04 21.84 3.85
C ARG A 34 -5.31 22.87 2.74
N ALA A 35 -5.79 24.06 3.11
CA ALA A 35 -6.09 25.12 2.17
C ALA A 35 -4.81 25.63 1.47
N ILE A 36 -3.75 25.86 2.23
CA ILE A 36 -2.44 26.27 1.67
C ILE A 36 -1.87 25.15 0.77
N HIS A 37 -1.96 23.89 1.21
CA HIS A 37 -1.50 22.74 0.45
C HIS A 37 -2.21 22.62 -0.92
N LEU A 38 -3.55 22.74 -0.95
CA LEU A 38 -4.30 22.72 -2.22
C LEU A 38 -4.00 23.95 -3.08
N GLY A 39 -3.82 25.13 -2.47
CA GLY A 39 -3.41 26.34 -3.17
C GLY A 39 -2.11 26.15 -3.95
N PHE A 40 -1.08 25.58 -3.30
CA PHE A 40 0.17 25.22 -3.98
C PHE A 40 -0.04 24.17 -5.08
N ALA A 41 -0.81 23.12 -4.82
CA ALA A 41 -1.07 22.05 -5.77
C ALA A 41 -1.76 22.58 -7.05
N LEU A 42 -2.83 23.38 -6.92
CA LEU A 42 -3.53 23.98 -8.05
C LEU A 42 -2.61 24.93 -8.81
N PHE A 43 -1.93 25.83 -8.11
CA PHE A 43 -1.03 26.79 -8.74
C PHE A 43 0.07 26.09 -9.54
N LEU A 44 0.74 25.10 -8.96
CA LEU A 44 1.81 24.37 -9.62
C LEU A 44 1.30 23.46 -10.75
N THR A 45 0.07 22.94 -10.67
CA THR A 45 -0.50 22.10 -11.74
C THR A 45 -0.56 22.83 -13.08
N PHE A 46 -1.07 24.05 -13.08
CA PHE A 46 -1.19 24.85 -14.31
C PHE A 46 0.17 25.28 -14.86
N LEU A 47 1.22 25.34 -14.04
CA LEU A 47 2.58 25.65 -14.47
C LEU A 47 3.38 24.40 -14.91
N ALA A 48 3.08 23.24 -14.34
CA ALA A 48 3.82 21.99 -14.57
C ALA A 48 3.27 21.17 -15.73
N TYR A 49 1.95 21.17 -15.92
CA TYR A 49 1.26 20.30 -16.87
C TYR A 49 0.63 21.13 -18.01
N PRO A 50 1.11 20.97 -19.25
CA PRO A 50 0.56 21.67 -20.40
C PRO A 50 -0.92 21.32 -20.64
N ALA A 51 -1.69 22.29 -21.12
CA ALA A 51 -3.13 22.11 -21.35
C ALA A 51 -3.45 21.01 -22.38
N LEU A 52 -2.72 20.97 -23.49
CA LEU A 52 -2.94 20.07 -24.63
C LEU A 52 -1.62 19.43 -25.06
N ARG A 53 -1.69 18.33 -25.82
CA ARG A 53 -0.49 17.68 -26.39
C ARG A 53 0.31 18.61 -27.33
N SER A 54 -0.36 19.58 -27.95
CA SER A 54 0.20 20.60 -28.84
C SER A 54 0.66 21.87 -28.12
N SER A 55 0.43 21.99 -26.81
CA SER A 55 0.85 23.17 -26.05
C SER A 55 2.39 23.30 -26.02
N PRO A 56 2.93 24.53 -26.00
CA PRO A 56 4.36 24.77 -25.88
C PRO A 56 4.95 24.08 -24.63
N ARG A 57 6.16 23.52 -24.75
CA ARG A 57 6.88 22.85 -23.65
C ARG A 57 8.11 23.63 -23.16
N ASP A 58 8.48 24.66 -23.91
CA ASP A 58 9.61 25.56 -23.67
C ASP A 58 9.22 26.79 -22.83
N ARG A 59 7.93 27.12 -22.75
CA ARG A 59 7.41 28.26 -21.97
C ARG A 59 6.00 28.01 -21.45
N VAL A 60 5.65 28.68 -20.35
CA VAL A 60 4.29 28.66 -19.79
C VAL A 60 3.43 29.74 -20.47
N PRO A 61 2.29 29.38 -21.09
CA PRO A 61 1.34 30.34 -21.67
C PRO A 61 0.76 31.32 -20.64
N LEU A 62 0.40 32.54 -21.07
CA LEU A 62 -0.21 33.55 -20.18
C LEU A 62 -1.53 33.07 -19.55
N LEU A 63 -2.34 32.32 -20.31
CA LEU A 63 -3.58 31.75 -19.79
C LEU A 63 -3.32 30.81 -18.61
N ASP A 64 -2.26 30.01 -18.68
CA ASP A 64 -1.90 29.08 -17.60
C ASP A 64 -1.41 29.83 -16.35
N TRP A 65 -0.79 31.01 -16.50
CA TRP A 65 -0.51 31.90 -15.36
C TRP A 65 -1.77 32.44 -14.70
N VAL A 66 -2.77 32.82 -15.50
CA VAL A 66 -4.06 33.29 -14.96
C VAL A 66 -4.79 32.15 -14.23
N LEU A 67 -4.86 30.96 -14.85
CA LEU A 67 -5.45 29.77 -14.21
C LEU A 67 -4.69 29.38 -12.94
N ALA A 68 -3.36 29.46 -12.93
CA ALA A 68 -2.54 29.24 -11.75
C ALA A 68 -2.89 30.20 -10.63
N ALA A 69 -2.97 31.50 -10.90
CA ALA A 69 -3.30 32.52 -9.90
C ALA A 69 -4.73 32.35 -9.34
N VAL A 70 -5.72 32.15 -10.21
CA VAL A 70 -7.12 31.95 -9.80
C VAL A 70 -7.30 30.63 -9.05
N GLY A 71 -6.66 29.55 -9.52
CA GLY A 71 -6.69 28.24 -8.86
C GLY A 71 -6.00 28.26 -7.50
N GLY A 72 -4.83 28.89 -7.42
CA GLY A 72 -4.12 29.09 -6.16
C GLY A 72 -4.93 29.88 -5.15
N PHE A 73 -5.60 30.97 -5.59
CA PHE A 73 -6.51 31.74 -4.76
C PHE A 73 -7.73 30.92 -4.30
N ALA A 74 -8.38 30.18 -5.20
CA ALA A 74 -9.54 29.36 -4.86
C ALA A 74 -9.18 28.26 -3.85
N GLY A 75 -8.01 27.62 -3.98
CA GLY A 75 -7.50 26.64 -3.03
C GLY A 75 -7.16 27.24 -1.67
N ALA A 76 -6.54 28.43 -1.66
CA ALA A 76 -6.19 29.14 -0.43
C ALA A 76 -7.37 29.90 0.22
N TYR A 77 -8.55 29.89 -0.39
CA TYR A 77 -9.69 30.71 0.05
C TYR A 77 -10.10 30.47 1.50
N LEU A 78 -10.16 29.19 1.93
CA LEU A 78 -10.49 28.83 3.31
C LEU A 78 -9.49 29.38 4.32
N PHE A 79 -8.21 29.50 3.94
CA PHE A 79 -7.18 30.11 4.78
C PHE A 79 -7.32 31.64 4.81
N LEU A 80 -7.48 32.27 3.65
CA LEU A 80 -7.56 33.73 3.53
C LEU A 80 -8.79 34.32 4.22
N PHE A 81 -9.91 33.59 4.22
CA PHE A 81 -11.19 34.03 4.80
C PHE A 81 -11.66 33.17 5.98
N TYR A 82 -10.73 32.51 6.68
CA TYR A 82 -11.02 31.59 7.78
C TYR A 82 -11.91 32.20 8.88
N VAL A 83 -11.58 33.41 9.33
CA VAL A 83 -12.32 34.13 10.38
C VAL A 83 -13.75 34.44 9.94
N GLN A 84 -13.93 34.89 8.70
CA GLN A 84 -15.25 35.24 8.18
C GLN A 84 -16.13 34.00 7.99
N LEU A 85 -15.56 32.90 7.49
CA LEU A 85 -16.28 31.65 7.23
C LEU A 85 -16.70 30.96 8.53
N SER A 86 -15.81 30.89 9.52
CA SER A 86 -16.11 30.32 10.84
C SER A 86 -17.23 31.06 11.59
N GLY A 87 -17.43 32.36 11.32
CA GLY A 87 -18.53 33.15 11.86
C GLY A 87 -19.89 32.96 11.17
N ARG A 88 -19.97 32.24 10.05
CA ARG A 88 -21.21 32.05 9.25
C ARG A 88 -21.46 30.61 8.76
N PRO A 89 -21.39 29.59 9.63
CA PRO A 89 -21.52 28.19 9.22
C PRO A 89 -22.86 27.93 8.53
N GLY A 90 -22.81 27.35 7.33
CA GLY A 90 -24.01 27.04 6.53
C GLY A 90 -24.69 28.24 5.87
N GLN A 91 -24.11 29.45 5.94
CA GLN A 91 -24.63 30.66 5.32
C GLN A 91 -23.61 31.28 4.35
N PRO A 92 -23.32 30.62 3.20
CA PRO A 92 -22.34 31.10 2.24
C PRO A 92 -22.82 32.37 1.53
N THR A 93 -21.90 33.31 1.33
CA THR A 93 -22.10 34.52 0.51
C THR A 93 -21.92 34.23 -0.97
N THR A 94 -22.33 35.17 -1.83
CA THR A 94 -22.11 35.06 -3.29
C THR A 94 -20.64 34.86 -3.65
N LEU A 95 -19.71 35.51 -2.94
CA LEU A 95 -18.28 35.34 -3.18
C LEU A 95 -17.82 33.91 -2.85
N ASP A 96 -18.34 33.33 -1.76
CA ASP A 96 -18.03 31.95 -1.36
C ASP A 96 -18.51 30.96 -2.42
N LEU A 97 -19.74 31.16 -2.92
CA LEU A 97 -20.34 30.31 -3.96
C LEU A 97 -19.62 30.43 -5.30
N VAL A 98 -19.26 31.65 -5.71
CA VAL A 98 -18.48 31.89 -6.95
C VAL A 98 -17.11 31.23 -6.83
N THR A 99 -16.42 31.42 -5.69
CA THR A 99 -15.10 30.83 -5.48
C THR A 99 -15.17 29.31 -5.45
N GLY A 100 -16.18 28.73 -4.79
CA GLY A 100 -16.38 27.28 -4.79
C GLY A 100 -16.69 26.73 -6.18
N THR A 101 -17.51 27.42 -6.98
CA THR A 101 -17.83 27.00 -8.35
C THR A 101 -16.59 27.04 -9.24
N VAL A 102 -15.86 28.15 -9.23
CA VAL A 102 -14.61 28.30 -9.99
C VAL A 102 -13.57 27.30 -9.51
N GLY A 103 -13.46 27.10 -8.20
CA GLY A 103 -12.57 26.14 -7.57
C GLY A 103 -12.82 24.71 -8.05
N ILE A 104 -14.07 24.25 -8.07
CA ILE A 104 -14.44 22.92 -8.59
C ILE A 104 -14.09 22.78 -10.07
N LEU A 105 -14.43 23.77 -10.90
CA LEU A 105 -14.12 23.72 -12.34
C LEU A 105 -12.62 23.69 -12.61
N LEU A 106 -11.85 24.52 -11.90
CA LEU A 106 -10.38 24.53 -12.01
C LEU A 106 -9.77 23.26 -11.45
N LEU A 107 -10.33 22.68 -10.39
CA LEU A 107 -9.89 21.39 -9.88
C LEU A 107 -10.11 20.29 -10.92
N LEU A 108 -11.28 20.23 -11.57
CA LEU A 108 -11.53 19.25 -12.64
C LEU A 108 -10.57 19.43 -13.84
N GLU A 109 -10.27 20.67 -14.22
CA GLU A 109 -9.29 20.95 -15.28
C GLU A 109 -7.85 20.59 -14.83
N ALA A 110 -7.47 20.88 -13.58
CA ALA A 110 -6.20 20.47 -13.00
C ALA A 110 -6.07 18.93 -12.99
N THR A 111 -7.14 18.23 -12.62
CA THR A 111 -7.25 16.76 -12.65
C THR A 111 -7.09 16.23 -14.05
N ARG A 112 -7.71 16.85 -15.06
CA ARG A 112 -7.53 16.48 -16.47
C ARG A 112 -6.06 16.56 -16.90
N ARG A 113 -5.36 17.62 -16.49
CA ARG A 113 -3.95 17.86 -16.87
C ARG A 113 -2.97 16.95 -16.13
N ALA A 114 -3.19 16.71 -14.84
CA ALA A 114 -2.28 15.95 -13.98
C ALA A 114 -2.53 14.44 -14.01
N LEU A 115 -3.79 14.01 -14.08
CA LEU A 115 -4.22 12.60 -13.91
C LEU A 115 -4.93 12.03 -15.15
N GLY A 116 -5.44 12.91 -16.02
CA GLY A 116 -6.14 12.51 -17.24
C GLY A 116 -7.66 12.46 -17.11
N LEU A 117 -8.30 12.04 -18.19
CA LEU A 117 -9.77 12.02 -18.31
C LEU A 117 -10.49 11.04 -17.37
N PRO A 118 -9.97 9.83 -17.07
CA PRO A 118 -10.71 8.87 -16.23
C PRO A 118 -11.15 9.46 -14.87
N MET A 119 -10.24 10.15 -14.16
CA MET A 119 -10.56 10.75 -12.87
C MET A 119 -11.57 11.91 -12.98
N VAL A 120 -11.52 12.68 -14.07
CA VAL A 120 -12.50 13.75 -14.33
C VAL A 120 -13.88 13.16 -14.57
N VAL A 121 -13.96 12.08 -15.37
CA VAL A 121 -15.23 11.39 -15.63
C VAL A 121 -15.83 10.87 -14.33
N VAL A 122 -15.03 10.23 -13.47
CA VAL A 122 -15.50 9.77 -12.15
C VAL A 122 -16.04 10.95 -11.34
N ALA A 123 -15.26 12.02 -11.18
CA ALA A 123 -15.70 13.20 -10.42
C ALA A 123 -16.98 13.82 -11.02
N CYS A 124 -17.08 13.95 -12.34
CA CYS A 124 -18.26 14.47 -13.02
C CYS A 124 -19.48 13.56 -12.84
N VAL A 125 -19.33 12.24 -12.83
CA VAL A 125 -20.41 11.29 -12.57
C VAL A 125 -20.96 11.48 -11.15
N PHE A 126 -20.10 11.63 -10.14
CA PHE A 126 -20.53 11.88 -8.76
C PHE A 126 -21.16 13.27 -8.56
N ILE A 127 -20.61 14.30 -9.21
CA ILE A 127 -21.24 15.63 -9.24
C ILE A 127 -22.62 15.53 -9.88
N PHE A 128 -22.74 14.86 -11.02
CA PHE A 128 -24.02 14.67 -11.71
C PHE A 128 -25.01 13.90 -10.84
N TYR A 129 -24.57 12.79 -10.22
CA TYR A 129 -25.38 11.98 -9.31
C TYR A 129 -25.98 12.83 -8.17
N THR A 130 -25.18 13.72 -7.58
CA THR A 130 -25.64 14.66 -6.54
C THR A 130 -26.89 15.47 -6.94
N PHE A 131 -26.99 15.88 -8.20
CA PHE A 131 -28.13 16.66 -8.72
C PHE A 131 -29.24 15.79 -9.31
N ALA A 132 -28.87 14.67 -9.94
CA ALA A 132 -29.77 13.80 -10.70
C ALA A 132 -30.39 12.66 -9.86
N GLY A 133 -30.09 12.58 -8.56
CA GLY A 133 -30.52 11.51 -7.66
C GLY A 133 -31.99 11.12 -7.73
N GLN A 134 -32.89 12.08 -7.98
CA GLN A 134 -34.34 11.83 -8.04
C GLN A 134 -34.77 10.99 -9.26
N TYR A 135 -33.95 10.95 -10.31
CA TYR A 135 -34.20 10.21 -11.56
C TYR A 135 -33.49 8.86 -11.60
N MET A 136 -32.77 8.50 -10.53
CA MET A 136 -32.03 7.25 -10.45
C MET A 136 -32.97 6.08 -10.13
N PRO A 137 -32.59 4.84 -10.47
CA PRO A 137 -33.33 3.65 -10.05
C PRO A 137 -33.50 3.59 -8.54
N ASP A 138 -34.58 2.98 -8.07
CA ASP A 138 -34.99 2.93 -6.66
C ASP A 138 -33.83 2.55 -5.70
N VAL A 139 -32.99 1.59 -6.10
CA VAL A 139 -31.83 1.09 -5.32
C VAL A 139 -30.77 2.16 -5.05
N ILE A 140 -30.68 3.21 -5.87
CA ILE A 140 -29.70 4.32 -5.73
C ILE A 140 -30.38 5.70 -5.81
N GLN A 141 -31.67 5.79 -5.53
CA GLN A 141 -32.44 7.02 -5.58
C GLN A 141 -32.28 7.90 -4.32
N HIS A 142 -32.07 9.21 -4.50
CA HIS A 142 -32.07 10.18 -3.39
C HIS A 142 -32.71 11.52 -3.80
N ARG A 143 -33.03 12.37 -2.82
CA ARG A 143 -33.77 13.63 -3.03
C ARG A 143 -33.06 14.70 -3.90
N GLY A 144 -31.82 14.47 -4.32
CA GLY A 144 -30.95 15.49 -4.94
C GLY A 144 -30.48 16.58 -3.95
N ALA A 145 -29.49 17.37 -4.35
CA ALA A 145 -29.00 18.52 -3.58
C ALA A 145 -29.04 19.83 -4.39
N SER A 146 -29.33 20.95 -3.74
CA SER A 146 -29.23 22.27 -4.37
C SER A 146 -27.78 22.71 -4.56
N LEU A 147 -27.53 23.63 -5.50
CA LEU A 147 -26.18 24.15 -5.75
C LEU A 147 -25.53 24.73 -4.48
N ASN A 148 -26.29 25.46 -3.66
CA ASN A 148 -25.79 26.01 -2.39
C ASN A 148 -25.38 24.91 -1.41
N LYS A 149 -26.21 23.86 -1.26
CA LYS A 149 -25.90 22.73 -0.38
C LYS A 149 -24.66 21.99 -0.89
N PHE A 150 -24.59 21.74 -2.20
CA PHE A 150 -23.45 21.11 -2.85
C PHE A 150 -22.16 21.92 -2.64
N LEU A 151 -22.13 23.21 -2.97
CA LEU A 151 -20.91 24.03 -2.84
C LEU A 151 -20.48 24.21 -1.38
N ASN A 152 -21.44 24.37 -0.47
CA ASN A 152 -21.16 24.45 0.96
C ASN A 152 -20.48 23.16 1.44
N HIS A 153 -21.05 22.00 1.11
CA HIS A 153 -20.51 20.69 1.49
C HIS A 153 -19.20 20.34 0.79
N GLN A 154 -19.06 20.74 -0.48
CA GLN A 154 -17.98 20.27 -1.33
C GLN A 154 -16.71 21.12 -1.24
N TRP A 155 -16.84 22.43 -1.04
CA TRP A 155 -15.71 23.37 -1.06
C TRP A 155 -15.55 24.16 0.23
N LEU A 156 -16.62 24.42 0.98
CA LEU A 156 -16.58 25.29 2.16
C LEU A 156 -16.47 24.53 3.50
N THR A 157 -16.58 23.19 3.48
CA THR A 157 -16.40 22.33 4.65
C THR A 157 -15.28 21.31 4.43
N THR A 158 -14.96 20.57 5.49
CA THR A 158 -13.99 19.47 5.48
C THR A 158 -14.62 18.11 5.15
N GLU A 159 -15.82 18.08 4.57
CA GLU A 159 -16.47 16.83 4.13
C GLU A 159 -16.19 16.53 2.65
N GLY A 160 -15.84 17.56 1.88
CA GLY A 160 -15.57 17.48 0.45
C GLY A 160 -14.10 17.53 0.07
N VAL A 161 -13.74 18.49 -0.79
CA VAL A 161 -12.41 18.67 -1.37
C VAL A 161 -11.33 18.83 -0.29
N PHE A 162 -11.65 19.56 0.79
CA PHE A 162 -10.75 19.79 1.94
C PHE A 162 -10.85 18.72 3.02
N GLY A 163 -11.44 17.56 2.71
CA GLY A 163 -11.67 16.50 3.68
C GLY A 163 -10.47 15.62 4.00
N ILE A 164 -10.76 14.44 4.56
CA ILE A 164 -9.78 13.48 5.09
C ILE A 164 -8.68 13.19 4.06
N ALA A 165 -9.06 13.06 2.79
CA ALA A 165 -8.15 12.81 1.67
C ALA A 165 -7.00 13.83 1.58
N LEU A 166 -7.37 15.12 1.53
CA LEU A 166 -6.41 16.22 1.43
C LEU A 166 -5.70 16.45 2.78
N GLY A 167 -6.38 16.20 3.90
CA GLY A 167 -5.78 16.23 5.23
C GLY A 167 -4.59 15.29 5.33
N VAL A 168 -4.80 14.02 4.99
CA VAL A 168 -3.75 13.00 4.96
C VAL A 168 -2.62 13.38 4.01
N SER A 169 -2.97 13.88 2.82
CA SER A 169 -2.01 14.43 1.85
C SER A 169 -1.07 15.48 2.48
N THR A 170 -1.66 16.39 3.26
CA THR A 170 -1.00 17.53 3.89
C THR A 170 -0.15 17.10 5.09
N SER A 171 -0.70 16.27 5.98
CA SER A 171 -0.11 15.95 7.28
C SER A 171 1.08 15.00 7.22
N PHE A 172 1.14 14.09 6.24
CA PHE A 172 2.26 13.13 6.18
C PHE A 172 2.61 12.60 4.79
N VAL A 173 1.66 12.44 3.86
CA VAL A 173 1.97 11.85 2.52
C VAL A 173 3.03 12.67 1.79
N PHE A 174 2.95 14.00 1.85
CA PHE A 174 3.96 14.87 1.29
C PHE A 174 5.37 14.53 1.80
N LEU A 175 5.52 14.36 3.11
CA LEU A 175 6.83 14.09 3.73
C LEU A 175 7.39 12.74 3.29
N PHE A 176 6.55 11.71 3.14
CA PHE A 176 6.99 10.42 2.63
C PHE A 176 7.44 10.49 1.16
N VAL A 177 6.69 11.21 0.32
CA VAL A 177 7.08 11.44 -1.08
C VAL A 177 8.38 12.23 -1.14
N LEU A 178 8.53 13.25 -0.29
CA LEU A 178 9.75 14.04 -0.19
C LEU A 178 10.93 13.21 0.30
N PHE A 179 10.75 12.41 1.34
CA PHE A 179 11.73 11.46 1.86
C PHE A 179 12.21 10.50 0.78
N GLY A 180 11.29 9.84 0.07
CA GLY A 180 11.64 8.90 -0.98
C GLY A 180 12.39 9.57 -2.14
N THR A 181 11.96 10.76 -2.54
CA THR A 181 12.62 11.55 -3.60
C THR A 181 14.03 11.99 -3.19
N LEU A 182 14.21 12.44 -1.94
CA LEU A 182 15.52 12.81 -1.41
C LEU A 182 16.44 11.59 -1.28
N LEU A 183 15.91 10.44 -0.88
CA LEU A 183 16.67 9.20 -0.77
C LEU A 183 17.14 8.70 -2.14
N GLU A 184 16.28 8.80 -3.16
CA GLU A 184 16.64 8.51 -4.54
C GLU A 184 17.69 9.49 -5.05
N ARG A 185 17.53 10.80 -4.79
CA ARG A 185 18.51 11.83 -5.17
C ARG A 185 19.86 11.65 -4.49
N ALA A 186 19.89 11.12 -3.28
CA ALA A 186 21.12 10.76 -2.58
C ALA A 186 21.87 9.59 -3.24
N GLY A 187 21.21 8.78 -4.08
CA GLY A 187 21.80 7.66 -4.82
C GLY A 187 21.39 6.27 -4.31
N ALA A 188 20.44 6.18 -3.38
CA ALA A 188 20.06 4.90 -2.77
C ALA A 188 19.42 3.92 -3.78
N GLY A 189 18.69 4.42 -4.78
CA GLY A 189 18.05 3.58 -5.81
C GLY A 189 19.07 2.79 -6.64
N ASN A 190 20.11 3.47 -7.14
CA ASN A 190 21.22 2.80 -7.85
C ASN A 190 21.94 1.79 -6.95
N TRP A 191 22.15 2.13 -5.68
CA TRP A 191 22.77 1.23 -4.70
C TRP A 191 21.95 -0.06 -4.48
N MET A 192 20.63 0.05 -4.28
CA MET A 192 19.73 -1.11 -4.11
C MET A 192 19.70 -2.00 -5.35
N MET A 193 19.75 -1.40 -6.54
CA MET A 193 19.77 -2.11 -7.81
C MET A 193 21.07 -2.91 -7.99
N GLN A 194 22.23 -2.30 -7.75
CA GLN A 194 23.51 -2.99 -7.89
C GLN A 194 23.67 -4.12 -6.87
N ILE A 195 23.13 -3.98 -5.66
CA ILE A 195 23.05 -5.07 -4.68
C ILE A 195 22.20 -6.22 -5.25
N SER A 196 21.04 -5.89 -5.84
CA SER A 196 20.15 -6.89 -6.44
C SER A 196 20.85 -7.63 -7.59
N ILE A 197 21.56 -6.92 -8.48
CA ILE A 197 22.37 -7.50 -9.56
C ILE A 197 23.43 -8.45 -9.00
N ALA A 198 24.18 -8.01 -7.99
CA ALA A 198 25.24 -8.80 -7.38
C ALA A 198 24.71 -10.10 -6.74
N LEU A 199 23.54 -10.05 -6.11
CA LEU A 199 22.93 -11.20 -5.43
C LEU A 199 22.26 -12.19 -6.39
N LEU A 200 21.62 -11.70 -7.46
CA LEU A 200 20.69 -12.53 -8.24
C LEU A 200 21.03 -12.65 -9.73
N GLY A 201 21.92 -11.82 -10.26
CA GLY A 201 22.24 -11.80 -11.70
C GLY A 201 22.75 -13.13 -12.25
N HIS A 202 23.40 -13.94 -11.41
CA HIS A 202 23.93 -15.27 -11.77
C HIS A 202 22.87 -16.37 -11.89
N LEU A 203 21.63 -16.12 -11.42
CA LEU A 203 20.56 -17.12 -11.46
C LEU A 203 19.95 -17.22 -12.86
N ARG A 204 19.28 -18.35 -13.15
CA ARG A 204 18.45 -18.47 -14.37
C ARG A 204 17.32 -17.46 -14.34
N GLY A 205 17.21 -16.63 -15.37
CA GLY A 205 16.33 -15.46 -15.36
C GLY A 205 16.84 -14.34 -14.44
N GLY A 206 18.15 -14.27 -14.20
CA GLY A 206 18.81 -13.36 -13.27
C GLY A 206 18.33 -11.92 -13.39
N PRO A 207 18.42 -11.26 -14.57
CA PRO A 207 17.92 -9.90 -14.76
C PRO A 207 16.48 -9.66 -14.34
N ALA A 208 15.58 -10.60 -14.62
CA ALA A 208 14.19 -10.46 -14.24
C ALA A 208 14.00 -10.65 -12.72
N LYS A 209 14.80 -11.50 -12.06
CA LYS A 209 14.80 -11.61 -10.59
C LYS A 209 15.40 -10.38 -9.91
N VAL A 210 16.43 -9.80 -10.53
CA VAL A 210 17.01 -8.50 -10.12
C VAL A 210 15.93 -7.43 -10.19
N ALA A 211 15.19 -7.35 -11.29
CA ALA A 211 14.09 -6.41 -11.46
C ALA A 211 13.08 -6.52 -10.32
N VAL A 212 12.69 -7.76 -9.98
CA VAL A 212 11.73 -8.04 -8.90
C VAL A 212 12.25 -7.62 -7.53
N VAL A 213 13.48 -7.99 -7.16
CA VAL A 213 14.02 -7.67 -5.83
C VAL A 213 14.41 -6.20 -5.70
N SER A 214 14.97 -5.60 -6.75
CA SER A 214 15.27 -4.16 -6.78
C SER A 214 13.99 -3.35 -6.67
N SER A 215 12.93 -3.74 -7.38
CA SER A 215 11.61 -3.13 -7.24
C SER A 215 11.04 -3.29 -5.82
N ALA A 216 11.31 -4.42 -5.15
CA ALA A 216 10.90 -4.61 -3.76
C ALA A 216 11.60 -3.63 -2.81
N LEU A 217 12.93 -3.54 -2.92
CA LEU A 217 13.75 -2.65 -2.11
C LEU A 217 13.42 -1.16 -2.36
N ASN A 218 13.20 -0.78 -3.61
CA ASN A 218 12.82 0.59 -3.96
C ASN A 218 11.34 0.88 -3.63
N GLY A 219 10.48 -0.13 -3.73
CA GLY A 219 9.05 -0.05 -3.38
C GLY A 219 8.83 0.20 -1.89
N VAL A 220 9.67 -0.41 -1.03
CA VAL A 220 9.74 -0.13 0.42
C VAL A 220 9.91 1.36 0.71
N VAL A 221 10.52 2.14 -0.18
CA VAL A 221 10.76 3.56 0.04
C VAL A 221 9.73 4.42 -0.67
N SER A 222 9.54 4.19 -1.97
CA SER A 222 8.76 5.10 -2.82
C SER A 222 7.25 4.97 -2.66
N GLY A 223 6.76 3.76 -2.33
CA GLY A 223 5.33 3.49 -2.22
C GLY A 223 4.51 3.79 -3.49
N SER A 224 5.18 3.94 -4.66
CA SER A 224 4.57 4.34 -5.93
C SER A 224 4.99 3.38 -7.04
N SER A 225 4.02 2.76 -7.71
CA SER A 225 4.29 1.82 -8.81
C SER A 225 4.94 2.55 -10.00
N VAL A 226 4.38 3.69 -10.41
CA VAL A 226 4.86 4.45 -11.57
C VAL A 226 6.27 4.99 -11.31
N SER A 227 6.53 5.53 -10.12
CA SER A 227 7.88 6.00 -9.75
C SER A 227 8.88 4.85 -9.81
N ASN A 228 8.50 3.69 -9.26
CA ASN A 228 9.37 2.51 -9.24
C ASN A 228 9.68 1.97 -10.65
N VAL A 229 8.68 1.93 -11.53
CA VAL A 229 8.88 1.57 -12.96
C VAL A 229 9.80 2.58 -13.65
N VAL A 230 9.65 3.87 -13.38
CA VAL A 230 10.47 4.90 -14.03
C VAL A 230 11.90 4.88 -13.51
N SER A 231 12.11 4.68 -12.21
CA SER A 231 13.45 4.66 -11.60
C SER A 231 14.20 3.36 -11.89
N GLY A 232 13.55 2.20 -11.68
CA GLY A 232 14.16 0.87 -11.86
C GLY A 232 14.08 0.36 -13.29
N GLY A 233 12.93 0.55 -13.94
CA GLY A 233 12.62 0.00 -15.27
C GLY A 233 13.54 0.48 -16.38
N ILE A 234 14.08 1.70 -16.28
CA ILE A 234 15.06 2.22 -17.24
C ILE A 234 16.28 1.31 -17.33
N PHE A 235 16.66 0.66 -16.24
CA PHE A 235 17.83 -0.24 -16.18
C PHE A 235 17.43 -1.70 -16.37
N THR A 236 16.35 -2.14 -15.74
CA THR A 236 15.96 -3.56 -15.68
C THR A 236 15.31 -4.05 -16.98
N ILE A 237 14.48 -3.22 -17.63
CA ILE A 237 13.77 -3.59 -18.86
C ILE A 237 14.75 -3.86 -20.00
N PRO A 238 15.72 -2.96 -20.32
CA PRO A 238 16.72 -3.25 -21.34
C PRO A 238 17.55 -4.51 -21.03
N LEU A 239 17.92 -4.72 -19.75
CA LEU A 239 18.69 -5.88 -19.32
C LEU A 239 17.91 -7.20 -19.52
N MET A 240 16.62 -7.22 -19.18
CA MET A 240 15.72 -8.35 -19.45
C MET A 240 15.59 -8.65 -20.94
N LYS A 241 15.44 -7.62 -21.78
CA LYS A 241 15.35 -7.78 -23.24
C LYS A 241 16.61 -8.40 -23.83
N ARG A 242 17.79 -7.93 -23.41
CA ARG A 242 19.11 -8.43 -23.87
C ARG A 242 19.35 -9.89 -23.53
N THR A 243 18.76 -10.38 -22.44
CA THR A 243 18.91 -11.79 -22.05
C THR A 243 17.93 -12.72 -22.74
N GLY A 244 16.96 -12.19 -23.50
CA GLY A 244 16.08 -12.96 -24.39
C GLY A 244 14.58 -12.85 -24.09
N LEU A 245 14.15 -12.01 -23.13
CA LEU A 245 12.73 -11.75 -22.90
C LEU A 245 12.17 -10.77 -23.95
N SER A 246 10.90 -10.95 -24.35
CA SER A 246 10.22 -9.95 -25.19
C SER A 246 10.02 -8.65 -24.42
N GLY A 247 9.93 -7.51 -25.12
CA GLY A 247 9.72 -6.22 -24.46
C GLY A 247 8.41 -6.17 -23.67
N VAL A 248 7.35 -6.81 -24.19
CA VAL A 248 6.05 -6.94 -23.49
C VAL A 248 6.20 -7.68 -22.16
N LYS A 249 6.93 -8.81 -22.14
CA LYS A 249 7.16 -9.57 -20.89
C LYS A 249 8.08 -8.84 -19.92
N ALA A 250 9.14 -8.20 -20.43
CA ALA A 250 10.04 -7.40 -19.61
C ALA A 250 9.30 -6.23 -18.93
N GLY A 251 8.50 -5.49 -19.70
CA GLY A 251 7.66 -4.41 -19.15
C GLY A 251 6.60 -4.92 -18.18
N ALA A 252 5.97 -6.06 -18.48
CA ALA A 252 4.97 -6.67 -17.59
C ALA A 252 5.57 -7.15 -16.27
N ILE A 253 6.77 -7.75 -16.27
CA ILE A 253 7.49 -8.17 -15.05
C ILE A 253 7.83 -6.95 -14.20
N GLU A 254 8.39 -5.89 -14.81
CA GLU A 254 8.74 -4.66 -14.11
C GLU A 254 7.51 -3.97 -13.49
N ALA A 255 6.43 -3.82 -14.27
CA ALA A 255 5.18 -3.24 -13.78
C ALA A 255 4.56 -4.06 -12.65
N SER A 256 4.55 -5.40 -12.78
CA SER A 256 4.02 -6.29 -11.74
C SER A 256 4.85 -6.25 -10.45
N ALA A 257 6.17 -6.16 -10.58
CA ALA A 257 7.08 -6.00 -9.44
C ALA A 257 6.88 -4.65 -8.76
N SER A 258 6.76 -3.59 -9.55
CA SER A 258 6.59 -2.23 -9.05
C SER A 258 5.28 -2.02 -8.27
N ILE A 259 4.19 -2.64 -8.71
CA ILE A 259 2.90 -2.60 -7.99
C ILE A 259 2.97 -3.34 -6.67
N ASN A 260 3.63 -4.50 -6.63
CA ASN A 260 3.89 -5.18 -5.37
C ASN A 260 4.70 -4.28 -4.40
N GLY A 261 5.45 -3.29 -4.89
CA GLY A 261 6.16 -2.31 -4.06
C GLY A 261 5.23 -1.53 -3.15
N GLN A 262 3.98 -1.31 -3.57
CA GLN A 262 2.98 -0.56 -2.80
C GLN A 262 2.43 -1.36 -1.60
N ILE A 263 2.47 -2.69 -1.63
CA ILE A 263 2.03 -3.53 -0.49
C ILE A 263 3.19 -3.91 0.44
N MET A 264 4.43 -3.60 0.11
CA MET A 264 5.60 -4.02 0.88
C MET A 264 5.81 -3.13 2.12
N PRO A 265 5.76 -3.69 3.34
CA PRO A 265 6.16 -2.96 4.54
C PRO A 265 7.66 -2.61 4.54
N PRO A 266 8.09 -1.56 5.25
CA PRO A 266 7.37 -0.75 6.22
C PRO A 266 6.70 0.52 5.71
N VAL A 267 6.84 0.96 4.46
CA VAL A 267 6.18 2.22 4.01
C VAL A 267 4.83 1.94 3.38
N MET A 268 4.68 0.85 2.62
CA MET A 268 3.41 0.43 1.99
C MET A 268 2.64 1.55 1.25
N GLY A 269 3.37 2.59 0.82
CA GLY A 269 2.81 3.84 0.35
C GLY A 269 1.90 4.58 1.35
N ALA A 270 1.33 5.68 0.88
CA ALA A 270 0.49 6.54 1.71
C ALA A 270 -0.84 5.90 2.19
N ALA A 271 -1.26 4.78 1.59
CA ALA A 271 -2.50 4.11 1.90
C ALA A 271 -2.47 3.37 3.25
N ALA A 272 -1.33 2.83 3.68
CA ALA A 272 -1.23 2.16 4.97
C ALA A 272 -1.45 3.11 6.16
N PHE A 273 -1.14 4.39 6.00
CA PHE A 273 -1.44 5.39 7.02
C PHE A 273 -2.93 5.76 7.05
N LEU A 274 -3.60 5.76 5.90
CA LEU A 274 -5.06 5.90 5.84
C LEU A 274 -5.76 4.72 6.52
N MET A 275 -5.17 3.51 6.42
CA MET A 275 -5.67 2.34 7.16
C MET A 275 -5.58 2.54 8.68
N VAL A 276 -4.55 3.20 9.22
CA VAL A 276 -4.50 3.54 10.67
C VAL A 276 -5.73 4.34 11.06
N GLU A 277 -6.05 5.37 10.26
CA GLU A 277 -7.18 6.25 10.52
C GLU A 277 -8.53 5.52 10.38
N TYR A 278 -8.72 4.72 9.32
CA TYR A 278 -9.99 4.02 9.05
C TYR A 278 -10.22 2.76 9.89
N VAL A 279 -9.16 2.03 10.23
CA VAL A 279 -9.28 0.80 11.04
C VAL A 279 -9.17 1.11 12.54
N GLY A 280 -8.41 2.15 12.92
CA GLY A 280 -8.20 2.53 14.31
C GLY A 280 -7.21 1.63 15.05
N ILE A 281 -6.24 1.04 14.35
CA ILE A 281 -5.17 0.22 14.93
C ILE A 281 -3.80 0.84 14.68
N PRO A 282 -2.79 0.60 15.56
CA PRO A 282 -1.45 1.12 15.36
C PRO A 282 -0.83 0.67 14.04
N TYR A 283 0.06 1.50 13.48
CA TYR A 283 0.74 1.22 12.22
C TYR A 283 1.54 -0.10 12.24
N SER A 284 2.15 -0.42 13.38
CA SER A 284 2.90 -1.66 13.60
C SER A 284 2.03 -2.91 13.37
N GLU A 285 0.75 -2.88 13.77
CA GLU A 285 -0.17 -3.98 13.51
C GLU A 285 -0.52 -4.09 12.03
N ILE A 286 -0.70 -2.97 11.31
CA ILE A 286 -0.91 -2.98 9.86
C ILE A 286 0.28 -3.62 9.14
N VAL A 287 1.51 -3.23 9.51
CA VAL A 287 2.75 -3.81 8.98
C VAL A 287 2.81 -5.32 9.22
N LYS A 288 2.51 -5.75 10.45
CA LYS A 288 2.46 -7.17 10.83
C LYS A 288 1.45 -7.93 9.98
N HIS A 289 0.23 -7.40 9.82
CA HIS A 289 -0.82 -8.05 9.03
C HIS A 289 -0.50 -8.12 7.52
N ALA A 290 0.21 -7.12 6.98
CA ALA A 290 0.55 -7.08 5.56
C ALA A 290 1.84 -7.83 5.18
N LEU A 291 2.71 -8.13 6.16
CA LEU A 291 4.04 -8.70 5.90
C LEU A 291 4.01 -10.02 5.12
N LEU A 292 3.26 -11.03 5.61
CA LEU A 292 3.20 -12.34 4.96
C LEU A 292 2.59 -12.24 3.55
N PRO A 293 1.41 -11.61 3.34
CA PRO A 293 0.85 -11.41 2.00
C PRO A 293 1.82 -10.70 1.03
N ALA A 294 2.53 -9.67 1.47
CA ALA A 294 3.47 -8.94 0.63
C ALA A 294 4.67 -9.82 0.21
N VAL A 295 5.28 -10.53 1.17
CA VAL A 295 6.39 -11.46 0.92
C VAL A 295 5.95 -12.58 -0.01
N PHE A 296 4.78 -13.17 0.20
CA PHE A 296 4.24 -14.23 -0.66
C PHE A 296 3.97 -13.75 -2.07
N SER A 297 3.46 -12.53 -2.24
CA SER A 297 3.34 -11.93 -3.55
C SER A 297 4.72 -11.90 -4.23
N TYR A 298 5.75 -11.30 -3.63
CA TYR A 298 7.09 -11.25 -4.23
C TYR A 298 7.73 -12.61 -4.50
N LEU A 299 7.61 -13.58 -3.58
CA LEU A 299 8.15 -14.93 -3.78
C LEU A 299 7.44 -15.65 -4.93
N ALA A 300 6.12 -15.48 -5.04
CA ALA A 300 5.35 -16.00 -6.17
C ALA A 300 5.76 -15.32 -7.49
N LEU A 301 6.09 -14.02 -7.48
CA LEU A 301 6.63 -13.31 -8.66
C LEU A 301 7.99 -13.87 -9.07
N LEU A 302 8.91 -14.04 -8.11
CA LEU A 302 10.24 -14.60 -8.35
C LEU A 302 10.16 -16.02 -8.92
N TYR A 303 9.24 -16.82 -8.39
CA TYR A 303 9.00 -18.17 -8.90
C TYR A 303 8.39 -18.15 -10.31
N MET A 304 7.40 -17.29 -10.55
CA MET A 304 6.80 -17.11 -11.87
C MET A 304 7.84 -16.69 -12.92
N VAL A 305 8.69 -15.71 -12.60
CA VAL A 305 9.81 -15.29 -13.45
C VAL A 305 10.78 -16.44 -13.71
N HIS A 306 11.03 -17.27 -12.70
CA HIS A 306 11.86 -18.46 -12.88
C HIS A 306 11.25 -19.47 -13.86
N LEU A 307 9.95 -19.73 -13.75
CA LEU A 307 9.21 -20.59 -14.69
C LEU A 307 9.24 -20.03 -16.11
N GLU A 308 9.07 -18.72 -16.26
CA GLU A 308 9.13 -18.04 -17.55
C GLU A 308 10.52 -18.17 -18.19
N ALA A 309 11.58 -17.98 -17.39
CA ALA A 309 12.95 -18.17 -17.83
C ALA A 309 13.24 -19.61 -18.30
N ILE A 310 12.66 -20.62 -17.64
CA ILE A 310 12.77 -22.03 -18.04
C ILE A 310 12.06 -22.28 -19.37
N LYS A 311 10.85 -21.76 -19.56
CA LYS A 311 10.08 -21.92 -20.79
C LYS A 311 10.78 -21.35 -22.02
N VAL A 312 11.43 -20.20 -21.86
CA VAL A 312 12.14 -19.50 -22.94
C VAL A 312 13.58 -20.02 -23.10
N GLY A 313 14.11 -20.76 -22.12
CA GLY A 313 15.46 -21.32 -22.17
C GLY A 313 16.57 -20.28 -21.93
N LEU A 314 16.31 -19.27 -21.10
CA LEU A 314 17.26 -18.18 -20.83
C LEU A 314 18.55 -18.71 -20.16
N LYS A 315 19.71 -18.32 -20.70
CA LYS A 315 21.03 -18.64 -20.14
C LYS A 315 21.36 -17.71 -18.97
N THR A 316 22.21 -18.18 -18.06
CA THR A 316 22.68 -17.41 -16.90
C THR A 316 23.81 -16.47 -17.29
N ILE A 317 23.93 -15.32 -16.62
CA ILE A 317 25.12 -14.47 -16.72
C ILE A 317 26.31 -15.26 -16.12
N PRO A 318 27.45 -15.38 -16.82
CA PRO A 318 28.61 -16.11 -16.33
C PRO A 318 29.09 -15.56 -14.98
N GLN A 319 29.35 -16.45 -14.01
CA GLN A 319 29.92 -16.12 -12.72
C GLN A 319 31.24 -16.88 -12.54
N ARG A 320 32.20 -16.28 -11.82
CA ARG A 320 33.39 -17.01 -11.38
C ARG A 320 32.95 -18.22 -10.53
N PRO A 321 33.46 -19.44 -10.81
CA PRO A 321 33.05 -20.64 -10.09
C PRO A 321 33.49 -20.53 -8.62
N THR A 322 32.51 -20.43 -7.71
CA THR A 322 32.73 -20.52 -6.26
C THR A 322 32.24 -21.88 -5.75
N PRO A 323 33.02 -22.63 -4.96
CA PRO A 323 32.56 -23.86 -4.32
C PRO A 323 31.26 -23.66 -3.53
N ALA A 324 30.35 -24.64 -3.56
CA ALA A 324 29.05 -24.55 -2.89
C ALA A 324 29.17 -24.29 -1.38
N ARG A 325 30.15 -24.94 -0.71
CA ARG A 325 30.45 -24.72 0.71
C ARG A 325 30.81 -23.27 0.99
N GLU A 326 31.66 -22.67 0.16
CA GLU A 326 32.08 -21.29 0.31
C GLU A 326 30.91 -20.32 0.06
N ARG A 327 30.07 -20.60 -0.93
CA ARG A 327 28.86 -19.81 -1.19
C ARG A 327 27.89 -19.84 0.00
N ILE A 328 27.61 -21.03 0.54
CA ILE A 328 26.73 -21.19 1.71
C ILE A 328 27.33 -20.49 2.93
N LEU A 329 28.64 -20.64 3.16
CA LEU A 329 29.32 -19.98 4.28
C LEU A 329 29.26 -18.45 4.15
N ARG A 330 29.56 -17.90 2.97
CA ARG A 330 29.48 -16.45 2.70
C ARG A 330 28.06 -15.93 2.86
N MET A 331 27.06 -16.67 2.37
CA MET A 331 25.65 -16.30 2.52
C MET A 331 25.21 -16.36 3.99
N GLY A 332 25.61 -17.41 4.71
CA GLY A 332 25.33 -17.58 6.14
C GLY A 332 25.96 -16.48 6.98
N LEU A 333 27.24 -16.15 6.73
CA LEU A 333 27.95 -15.04 7.38
C LEU A 333 27.35 -13.68 7.01
N GLY A 334 26.92 -13.48 5.76
CA GLY A 334 26.26 -12.25 5.33
C GLY A 334 24.91 -12.05 6.01
N LEU A 335 24.08 -13.10 6.07
CA LEU A 335 22.79 -13.07 6.74
C LEU A 335 22.96 -12.87 8.25
N SER A 336 23.83 -13.66 8.89
CA SER A 336 24.09 -13.52 10.33
C SER A 336 24.72 -12.18 10.68
N GLY A 337 25.60 -11.64 9.82
CA GLY A 337 26.17 -10.30 9.97
C GLY A 337 25.12 -9.19 9.85
N SER A 338 24.19 -9.33 8.91
CA SER A 338 23.08 -8.38 8.75
C SER A 338 22.13 -8.41 9.95
N VAL A 339 21.77 -9.62 10.42
CA VAL A 339 20.96 -9.80 11.65
C VAL A 339 21.68 -9.23 12.85
N LEU A 340 22.99 -9.50 13.00
CA LEU A 340 23.80 -8.97 14.08
C LEU A 340 23.84 -7.44 14.05
N ALA A 341 23.99 -6.82 12.87
CA ALA A 341 23.98 -5.37 12.73
C ALA A 341 22.63 -4.77 13.17
N VAL A 342 21.52 -5.37 12.75
CA VAL A 342 20.16 -4.96 13.20
C VAL A 342 20.02 -5.12 14.71
N CYS A 343 20.47 -6.23 15.28
CA CYS A 343 20.45 -6.46 16.73
C CYS A 343 21.32 -5.44 17.49
N ILE A 344 22.52 -5.13 17.00
CA ILE A 344 23.41 -4.13 17.61
C ILE A 344 22.75 -2.76 17.62
N VAL A 345 22.13 -2.35 16.51
CA VAL A 345 21.40 -1.09 16.44
C VAL A 345 20.21 -1.11 17.41
N TYR A 346 19.39 -2.16 17.39
CA TYR A 346 18.22 -2.28 18.24
C TYR A 346 18.57 -2.25 19.73
N TYR A 347 19.41 -3.18 20.19
CA TYR A 347 19.81 -3.25 21.60
C TYR A 347 20.69 -2.07 22.00
N GLY A 348 21.45 -1.50 21.08
CA GLY A 348 22.22 -0.28 21.31
C GLY A 348 21.31 0.92 21.61
N ILE A 349 20.24 1.11 20.84
CA ILE A 349 19.27 2.17 21.09
C ILE A 349 18.53 1.92 22.42
N VAL A 350 18.05 0.69 22.66
CA VAL A 350 17.39 0.33 23.93
C VAL A 350 18.32 0.57 25.13
N ALA A 351 19.60 0.23 25.01
CA ALA A 351 20.58 0.47 26.08
C ALA A 351 20.78 1.98 26.33
N ILE A 352 20.87 2.79 25.27
CA ILE A 352 20.96 4.25 25.42
C ILE A 352 19.70 4.81 26.10
N GLN A 353 18.51 4.32 25.74
CA GLN A 353 17.27 4.71 26.39
C GLN A 353 17.23 4.33 27.87
N ALA A 354 17.67 3.12 28.20
CA ALA A 354 17.73 2.64 29.58
C ALA A 354 18.73 3.43 30.44
N VAL A 355 19.86 3.86 29.88
CA VAL A 355 20.91 4.58 30.61
C VAL A 355 20.61 6.07 30.74
N PHE A 356 20.12 6.70 29.67
CA PHE A 356 19.99 8.17 29.60
C PHE A 356 18.55 8.67 29.80
N GLY A 357 17.54 7.80 29.86
CA GLY A 357 16.15 8.16 30.15
C GLY A 357 15.64 9.31 29.27
N GLY A 358 15.17 10.40 29.89
CA GLY A 358 14.69 11.58 29.18
C GLY A 358 15.75 12.31 28.32
N ALA A 359 17.04 12.08 28.56
CA ALA A 359 18.13 12.60 27.74
C ALA A 359 18.51 11.67 26.58
N ALA A 360 17.82 10.54 26.38
CA ALA A 360 18.11 9.61 25.31
C ALA A 360 17.94 10.20 23.89
N PRO A 361 16.89 10.98 23.55
CA PRO A 361 16.72 11.51 22.20
C PRO A 361 17.91 12.34 21.67
N PRO A 362 18.48 13.32 22.40
CA PRO A 362 19.67 14.04 21.92
C PRO A 362 20.91 13.15 21.85
N VAL A 363 21.09 12.19 22.76
CA VAL A 363 22.21 11.24 22.71
C VAL A 363 22.11 10.32 21.48
N LEU A 364 20.92 9.83 21.17
CA LEU A 364 20.65 9.04 19.97
C LEU A 364 20.88 9.84 18.69
N ALA A 365 20.50 11.12 18.66
CA ALA A 365 20.78 11.99 17.53
C ALA A 365 22.30 12.15 17.31
N ILE A 366 23.08 12.38 18.38
CA ILE A 366 24.55 12.46 18.30
C ILE A 366 25.15 11.14 17.84
N ALA A 367 24.69 10.01 18.40
CA ALA A 367 25.15 8.68 18.01
C ALA A 367 24.83 8.37 16.54
N GLY A 368 23.64 8.75 16.07
CA GLY A 368 23.23 8.62 14.67
C GLY A 368 24.10 9.45 13.72
N VAL A 369 24.41 10.70 14.09
CA VAL A 369 25.33 11.56 13.32
C VAL A 369 26.74 10.98 13.31
N ALA A 370 27.24 10.47 14.44
CA ALA A 370 28.54 9.82 14.52
C ALA A 370 28.61 8.56 13.64
N LEU A 371 27.56 7.73 13.68
CA LEU A 371 27.42 6.55 12.83
C LEU A 371 27.39 6.93 11.34
N TYR A 372 26.66 8.00 11.00
CA TYR A 372 26.63 8.55 9.64
C TYR A 372 28.02 8.99 9.18
N VAL A 373 28.71 9.84 9.94
CA VAL A 373 30.06 10.30 9.58
C VAL A 373 31.03 9.10 9.45
N ALA A 374 30.96 8.13 10.35
CA ALA A 374 31.76 6.90 10.27
C ALA A 374 31.45 6.08 9.01
N SER A 375 30.18 5.97 8.62
CA SER A 375 29.76 5.24 7.41
C SER A 375 30.22 5.93 6.12
N VAL A 376 30.18 7.26 6.06
CA VAL A 376 30.71 8.04 4.92
C VAL A 376 32.23 7.94 4.87
N TRP A 377 32.91 8.05 6.02
CA TRP A 377 34.36 7.85 6.11
C TRP A 377 34.76 6.46 5.61
N TYR A 378 34.04 5.41 6.01
CA TYR A 378 34.30 4.06 5.54
C TYR A 378 34.06 3.92 4.03
N SER A 379 32.95 4.48 3.52
CA SER A 379 32.60 4.47 2.10
C SER A 379 33.62 5.23 1.23
N SER A 380 34.20 6.32 1.76
CA SER A 380 35.18 7.16 1.05
C SER A 380 36.46 6.42 0.64
N ARG A 381 36.78 5.31 1.33
CA ARG A 381 37.96 4.46 1.06
C ARG A 381 37.82 3.58 -0.18
N TYR A 382 36.64 3.54 -0.77
CA TYR A 382 36.31 2.72 -1.93
C TYR A 382 35.86 3.60 -3.09
N PRO A 383 36.05 3.15 -4.35
CA PRO A 383 35.57 3.88 -5.51
C PRO A 383 34.04 3.99 -5.50
N ASP A 384 33.53 5.09 -6.04
CA ASP A 384 32.10 5.28 -6.19
C ASP A 384 31.52 4.24 -7.16
N LEU A 385 30.26 3.88 -6.91
CA LEU A 385 29.50 3.05 -7.84
C LEU A 385 29.30 3.84 -9.13
N ALA A 386 29.79 3.30 -10.25
CA ALA A 386 29.48 3.86 -11.55
C ALA A 386 27.96 3.85 -11.75
N LEU A 387 27.42 4.92 -12.34
CA LEU A 387 26.08 4.87 -12.90
C LEU A 387 26.13 3.89 -14.07
N ASP A 388 25.45 2.75 -13.94
CA ASP A 388 25.42 1.75 -15.00
C ASP A 388 24.79 2.39 -16.24
N ASP A 389 25.50 2.36 -17.37
CA ASP A 389 24.87 2.66 -18.66
C ASP A 389 23.82 1.55 -18.91
N PRO A 390 22.51 1.87 -18.99
CA PRO A 390 21.47 0.89 -19.27
C PRO A 390 21.74 0.11 -20.56
N ASN A 391 22.58 0.66 -21.43
CA ASN A 391 22.96 0.10 -22.70
C ASN A 391 24.33 -0.59 -22.75
N ALA A 392 25.12 -0.64 -21.66
CA ALA A 392 26.39 -1.37 -21.64
C ALA A 392 26.19 -2.88 -21.42
N PRO A 393 27.01 -3.77 -22.04
CA PRO A 393 26.98 -5.19 -21.75
C PRO A 393 27.56 -5.47 -20.35
N ILE A 394 26.78 -6.10 -19.47
CA ILE A 394 27.28 -6.58 -18.17
C ILE A 394 28.15 -7.82 -18.42
N LEU A 395 29.46 -7.62 -18.53
CA LEU A 395 30.44 -8.68 -18.79
C LEU A 395 30.84 -9.44 -17.51
N GLU A 396 30.88 -8.77 -16.37
CA GLU A 396 31.10 -9.37 -15.05
C GLU A 396 30.10 -8.83 -14.02
N LEU A 397 29.64 -9.69 -13.11
CA LEU A 397 28.76 -9.28 -12.01
C LEU A 397 29.58 -8.60 -10.90
N PRO A 398 29.11 -7.46 -10.34
CA PRO A 398 29.72 -6.86 -9.17
C PRO A 398 29.62 -7.81 -7.96
N ARG A 399 30.56 -7.71 -7.03
CA ARG A 399 30.50 -8.47 -5.78
C ARG A 399 29.58 -7.75 -4.79
N ALA A 400 28.66 -8.49 -4.16
CA ALA A 400 27.65 -7.90 -3.28
C ALA A 400 28.27 -7.03 -2.17
N TRP A 401 29.33 -7.52 -1.52
CA TRP A 401 30.03 -6.75 -0.48
C TRP A 401 30.69 -5.47 -0.99
N ASP A 402 31.22 -5.47 -2.21
CA ASP A 402 31.86 -4.29 -2.78
C ASP A 402 30.83 -3.17 -3.02
N VAL A 403 29.57 -3.53 -3.30
CA VAL A 403 28.46 -2.59 -3.43
C VAL A 403 27.94 -2.16 -2.05
N THR A 404 27.65 -3.11 -1.16
CA THR A 404 27.03 -2.83 0.15
C THR A 404 27.81 -1.79 0.96
N ARG A 405 29.14 -1.87 0.98
CA ARG A 405 30.00 -0.96 1.76
C ARG A 405 30.02 0.50 1.28
N THR A 406 29.49 0.80 0.09
CA THR A 406 29.51 2.17 -0.50
C THR A 406 28.26 3.00 -0.19
N GLY A 407 27.26 2.40 0.46
CA GLY A 407 25.96 3.03 0.70
C GLY A 407 25.35 2.68 2.06
N LEU A 408 26.17 2.34 3.05
CA LEU A 408 25.70 2.03 4.41
C LEU A 408 24.96 3.21 5.05
N ASP A 409 25.33 4.44 4.68
CA ASP A 409 24.68 5.68 5.13
C ASP A 409 23.22 5.80 4.65
N PHE A 410 22.84 5.18 3.53
CA PHE A 410 21.46 5.15 3.06
C PHE A 410 20.51 4.35 3.96
N LEU A 411 21.04 3.45 4.80
CA LEU A 411 20.24 2.66 5.73
C LEU A 411 19.84 3.46 6.98
N ILE A 412 20.60 4.50 7.33
CA ILE A 412 20.35 5.35 8.50
C ILE A 412 18.97 6.02 8.45
N PRO A 413 18.59 6.74 7.38
CA PRO A 413 17.28 7.40 7.32
C PRO A 413 16.11 6.41 7.33
N ILE A 414 16.31 5.21 6.77
CA ILE A 414 15.33 4.10 6.83
C ILE A 414 15.23 3.57 8.26
N ALA A 415 16.35 3.41 8.97
CA ALA A 415 16.38 2.97 10.36
C ALA A 415 15.70 3.99 11.29
N VAL A 416 15.92 5.29 11.08
CA VAL A 416 15.23 6.36 11.81
C VAL A 416 13.72 6.26 11.59
N LEU A 417 13.29 6.12 10.34
CA LEU A 417 11.87 5.96 10.01
C LEU A 417 11.25 4.75 10.72
N LEU A 418 11.91 3.60 10.59
CA LEU A 418 11.49 2.34 11.19
C LEU A 418 11.43 2.41 12.71
N TRP A 419 12.42 3.02 13.34
CA TRP A 419 12.47 3.16 14.79
C TRP A 419 11.32 4.03 15.32
N CYS A 420 11.18 5.25 14.77
CA CYS A 420 10.12 6.18 15.18
C CYS A 420 8.73 5.58 14.97
N LEU A 421 8.53 4.84 13.88
CA LEU A 421 7.21 4.36 13.49
C LEU A 421 6.84 3.01 14.13
N MET A 422 7.76 2.06 14.22
CA MET A 422 7.47 0.71 14.71
C MET A 422 7.79 0.49 16.18
N VAL A 423 8.84 1.15 16.70
CA VAL A 423 9.30 0.93 18.08
C VAL A 423 8.73 1.99 19.01
N GLU A 424 8.94 3.28 18.70
CA GLU A 424 8.37 4.39 19.48
C GLU A 424 6.86 4.59 19.22
N GLN A 425 6.33 3.99 18.15
CA GLN A 425 4.93 4.12 17.73
C GLN A 425 4.48 5.58 17.60
N MET A 426 5.39 6.47 17.16
CA MET A 426 5.08 7.87 16.88
C MET A 426 4.08 7.98 15.73
N SER A 427 3.38 9.12 15.65
CA SER A 427 2.47 9.36 14.53
C SER A 427 3.22 9.31 13.18
N PRO A 428 2.55 8.90 12.09
CA PRO A 428 3.16 8.83 10.78
C PRO A 428 3.85 10.12 10.33
N GLY A 429 3.24 11.28 10.61
CA GLY A 429 3.80 12.58 10.26
C GLY A 429 5.11 12.89 10.99
N LEU A 430 5.17 12.62 12.30
CA LEU A 430 6.40 12.85 13.08
C LEU A 430 7.53 11.89 12.65
N SER A 431 7.20 10.62 12.43
CA SER A 431 8.16 9.63 11.92
C SER A 431 8.73 10.03 10.55
N ALA A 432 7.87 10.47 9.62
CA ALA A 432 8.27 10.96 8.31
C ALA A 432 9.12 12.23 8.41
N PHE A 433 8.80 13.14 9.33
CA PHE A 433 9.56 14.37 9.55
C PHE A 433 11.00 14.06 9.95
N TRP A 434 11.21 13.22 10.98
CA TRP A 434 12.56 12.87 11.44
C TRP A 434 13.37 12.11 10.37
N ALA A 435 12.71 11.20 9.64
CA ALA A 435 13.32 10.50 8.52
C ALA A 435 13.71 11.47 7.40
N THR A 436 12.83 12.41 7.04
CA THR A 436 13.07 13.43 6.02
C THR A 436 14.22 14.36 6.42
N LEU A 437 14.28 14.76 7.69
CA LEU A 437 15.36 15.59 8.20
C LEU A 437 16.72 14.86 8.13
N SER A 438 16.74 13.57 8.44
CA SER A 438 17.97 12.77 8.36
C SER A 438 18.49 12.64 6.92
N ILE A 439 17.62 12.36 5.94
CA ILE A 439 18.04 12.29 4.54
C ILE A 439 18.40 13.66 3.96
N LEU A 440 17.74 14.73 4.41
CA LEU A 440 18.10 16.11 4.05
C LEU A 440 19.51 16.44 4.53
N GLY A 441 19.86 16.03 5.76
CA GLY A 441 21.21 16.12 6.29
C GLY A 441 22.23 15.34 5.46
N ILE A 442 21.89 14.12 5.04
CA ILE A 442 22.76 13.29 4.18
C ILE A 442 22.97 13.94 2.81
N VAL A 443 21.90 14.36 2.11
CA VAL A 443 22.01 15.03 0.81
C VAL A 443 22.88 16.29 0.89
N ALA A 444 22.69 17.10 1.94
CA ALA A 444 23.45 18.33 2.12
C ALA A 444 24.94 18.10 2.47
N THR A 445 25.29 17.00 3.15
CA THR A 445 26.62 16.81 3.74
C THR A 445 27.45 15.68 3.13
N ARG A 446 26.85 14.68 2.47
CA ARG A 446 27.56 13.49 2.00
C ARG A 446 28.68 13.82 1.01
N LYS A 447 28.37 14.53 -0.07
CA LYS A 447 29.36 14.93 -1.09
C LYS A 447 30.49 15.80 -0.49
N PRO A 448 30.20 16.84 0.33
CA PRO A 448 31.23 17.57 1.06
C PRO A 448 32.11 16.69 1.95
N LEU A 449 31.52 15.79 2.75
CA LEU A 449 32.26 14.89 3.65
C LEU A 449 33.14 13.91 2.86
N MET A 450 32.64 13.34 1.76
CA MET A 450 33.44 12.49 0.88
C MET A 450 34.63 13.26 0.29
N ALA A 451 34.41 14.51 -0.14
CA ALA A 451 35.49 15.35 -0.65
C ALA A 451 36.55 15.66 0.40
N VAL A 452 36.15 15.92 1.65
CA VAL A 452 37.08 16.09 2.78
C VAL A 452 37.89 14.82 3.02
N PHE A 453 37.24 13.65 3.08
CA PHE A 453 37.94 12.39 3.35
C PHE A 453 38.83 11.91 2.19
N ARG A 454 38.50 12.29 0.95
CA ARG A 454 39.29 11.97 -0.25
C ARG A 454 40.30 13.05 -0.65
N ASN A 455 40.36 14.18 0.07
CA ASN A 455 41.15 15.37 -0.29
C ASN A 455 40.83 15.91 -1.70
N GLU A 456 39.55 15.97 -2.04
CA GLU A 456 39.04 16.52 -3.31
C GLU A 456 38.55 17.99 -3.14
N ASN A 457 38.07 18.60 -4.24
CA ASN A 457 37.63 19.99 -4.23
C ASN A 457 36.32 20.19 -3.43
N LEU A 458 36.44 20.72 -2.22
CA LEU A 458 35.31 20.97 -1.33
C LEU A 458 34.28 21.96 -1.90
N ALA A 459 34.72 23.04 -2.57
CA ALA A 459 33.82 24.07 -3.07
C ALA A 459 32.89 23.54 -4.17
N ALA A 460 33.43 22.71 -5.07
CA ALA A 460 32.64 22.04 -6.11
C ALA A 460 31.62 21.07 -5.49
N SER A 461 32.02 20.31 -4.48
CA SER A 461 31.15 19.33 -3.80
C SER A 461 30.05 19.97 -2.97
N VAL A 462 30.32 21.12 -2.32
CA VAL A 462 29.30 21.91 -1.61
C VAL A 462 28.27 22.47 -2.58
N ARG A 463 28.69 23.02 -3.72
CA ARG A 463 27.77 23.48 -4.76
C ARG A 463 26.92 22.35 -5.30
N ALA A 464 27.53 21.20 -5.62
CA ALA A 464 26.81 20.03 -6.10
C ALA A 464 25.78 19.51 -5.07
N ALA A 465 26.11 19.50 -3.77
CA ALA A 465 25.18 19.11 -2.71
C ALA A 465 24.02 20.10 -2.56
N TRP A 466 24.29 21.40 -2.70
CA TRP A 466 23.26 22.43 -2.68
C TRP A 466 22.30 22.32 -3.87
N ASP A 467 22.84 22.06 -5.07
CA ASP A 467 22.04 21.84 -6.27
C ASP A 467 21.18 20.57 -6.12
N ASP A 468 21.74 19.48 -5.59
CA ASP A 468 20.98 18.25 -5.29
C ASP A 468 19.88 18.47 -4.26
N LEU A 469 20.12 19.31 -3.25
CA LEU A 469 19.14 19.64 -2.23
C LEU A 469 17.96 20.44 -2.82
N ILE A 470 18.25 21.49 -3.60
CA ILE A 470 17.22 22.29 -4.27
C ILE A 470 16.44 21.42 -5.25
N ASP A 471 17.13 20.63 -6.07
CA ASP A 471 16.51 19.71 -7.03
C ASP A 471 15.65 18.68 -6.31
N GLY A 472 16.12 18.10 -5.21
CA GLY A 472 15.40 17.12 -4.40
C GLY A 472 14.13 17.69 -3.77
N LEU A 473 14.22 18.89 -3.16
CA LEU A 473 13.06 19.60 -2.61
C LEU A 473 12.03 19.94 -3.70
N ALA A 474 12.49 20.42 -4.87
CA ALA A 474 11.62 20.76 -5.98
C ALA A 474 10.98 19.52 -6.63
N LEU A 475 11.74 18.43 -6.78
CA LEU A 475 11.26 17.17 -7.34
C LEU A 475 10.23 16.53 -6.41
N GLY A 476 10.45 16.57 -5.08
CA GLY A 476 9.47 16.10 -4.10
C GLY A 476 8.13 16.82 -4.24
N ALA A 477 8.15 18.15 -4.32
CA ALA A 477 6.95 18.94 -4.57
C ALA A 477 6.31 18.63 -5.94
N ARG A 478 7.10 18.46 -7.01
CA ARG A 478 6.58 18.09 -8.34
C ARG A 478 5.89 16.74 -8.35
N ASN A 479 6.49 15.74 -7.71
CA ASN A 479 5.89 14.41 -7.53
C ASN A 479 4.59 14.49 -6.72
N MET A 480 4.47 15.49 -5.84
CA MET A 480 3.29 15.71 -5.03
C MET A 480 2.14 16.44 -5.73
N ILE A 481 2.39 17.20 -6.81
CA ILE A 481 1.34 17.96 -7.52
C ILE A 481 0.18 17.03 -7.91
N GLY A 482 0.48 15.93 -8.60
CA GLY A 482 -0.54 14.97 -9.04
C GLY A 482 -1.28 14.31 -7.87
N ILE A 483 -0.57 13.92 -6.81
CA ILE A 483 -1.17 13.29 -5.63
C ILE A 483 -2.09 14.27 -4.89
N GLY A 484 -1.69 15.55 -4.76
CA GLY A 484 -2.49 16.58 -4.10
C GLY A 484 -3.79 16.90 -4.86
N ILE A 485 -3.71 16.97 -6.20
CA ILE A 485 -4.91 17.11 -7.04
C ILE A 485 -5.79 15.86 -6.99
N ALA A 486 -5.19 14.67 -6.95
CA ALA A 486 -5.93 13.42 -6.86
C ALA A 486 -6.71 13.29 -5.56
N THR A 487 -6.10 13.64 -4.43
CA THR A 487 -6.77 13.60 -3.12
C THR A 487 -7.87 14.64 -3.00
N ALA A 488 -7.64 15.86 -3.51
CA ALA A 488 -8.67 16.90 -3.61
C ALA A 488 -9.88 16.44 -4.45
N THR A 489 -9.61 15.79 -5.60
CA THR A 489 -10.66 15.28 -6.49
C THR A 489 -11.37 14.06 -5.90
N ALA A 490 -10.66 13.17 -5.21
CA ALA A 490 -11.29 12.09 -4.45
C ALA A 490 -12.21 12.65 -3.35
N GLY A 491 -11.88 13.82 -2.80
CA GLY A 491 -12.77 14.58 -1.91
C GLY A 491 -14.10 14.99 -2.56
N ILE A 492 -14.18 15.17 -3.89
CA ILE A 492 -15.45 15.32 -4.63
C ILE A 492 -16.31 14.08 -4.49
N VAL A 493 -15.69 12.92 -4.62
CA VAL A 493 -16.40 11.65 -4.55
C VAL A 493 -16.83 11.36 -3.11
N VAL A 494 -15.93 11.47 -2.15
CA VAL A 494 -16.23 11.27 -0.72
C VAL A 494 -17.31 12.26 -0.25
N GLY A 495 -17.20 13.54 -0.60
CA GLY A 495 -18.20 14.56 -0.28
C GLY A 495 -19.57 14.25 -0.88
N THR A 496 -19.61 13.71 -2.10
CA THR A 496 -20.86 13.23 -2.71
C THR A 496 -21.45 12.04 -1.94
N ILE A 497 -20.62 11.06 -1.58
CA ILE A 497 -21.07 9.86 -0.84
C ILE A 497 -21.69 10.27 0.50
N THR A 498 -21.03 11.14 1.26
CA THR A 498 -21.55 11.61 2.56
C THR A 498 -22.79 12.49 2.42
N LEU A 499 -22.89 13.28 1.35
CA LEU A 499 -24.05 14.14 1.09
C LEU A 499 -25.30 13.37 0.65
N THR A 500 -25.12 12.26 -0.08
CA THR A 500 -26.19 11.49 -0.72
C THR A 500 -26.58 10.23 0.05
N GLY A 501 -25.69 9.69 0.89
CA GLY A 501 -25.88 8.40 1.56
C GLY A 501 -25.54 7.19 0.70
N LEU A 502 -24.85 7.38 -0.43
CA LEU A 502 -24.56 6.32 -1.42
C LEU A 502 -23.90 5.07 -0.82
N GLY A 503 -23.13 5.20 0.26
CA GLY A 503 -22.49 4.05 0.92
C GLY A 503 -23.47 2.94 1.30
N LEU A 504 -24.64 3.30 1.86
CA LEU A 504 -25.69 2.33 2.23
C LEU A 504 -26.33 1.69 0.99
N MET A 505 -26.55 2.50 -0.04
CA MET A 505 -27.16 2.07 -1.31
C MET A 505 -26.28 1.06 -2.06
N MET A 506 -24.96 1.21 -1.95
CA MET A 506 -24.02 0.23 -2.51
C MET A 506 -24.09 -1.13 -1.81
N THR A 507 -24.43 -1.15 -0.51
CA THR A 507 -24.67 -2.40 0.23
C THR A 507 -25.85 -3.15 -0.37
N GLU A 508 -26.99 -2.48 -0.52
CA GLU A 508 -28.22 -3.06 -1.11
C GLU A 508 -28.00 -3.54 -2.55
N LEU A 509 -27.31 -2.73 -3.39
CA LEU A 509 -27.03 -3.10 -4.77
C LEU A 509 -26.18 -4.38 -4.86
N VAL A 510 -25.15 -4.47 -4.04
CA VAL A 510 -24.26 -5.64 -4.03
C VAL A 510 -24.97 -6.86 -3.47
N GLU A 511 -25.80 -6.68 -2.43
CA GLU A 511 -26.63 -7.76 -1.88
C GLU A 511 -27.61 -8.31 -2.92
N PHE A 512 -28.35 -7.43 -3.59
CA PHE A 512 -29.32 -7.77 -4.62
C PHE A 512 -28.68 -8.57 -5.77
N ILE A 513 -27.52 -8.13 -6.26
CA ILE A 513 -26.82 -8.81 -7.36
C ILE A 513 -26.19 -10.13 -6.88
N SER A 514 -25.66 -10.17 -5.66
CA SER A 514 -24.99 -11.36 -5.13
C SER A 514 -25.96 -12.44 -4.65
N GLY A 515 -27.23 -12.08 -4.37
CA GLY A 515 -28.24 -12.99 -3.83
C GLY A 515 -27.83 -13.61 -2.49
N GLY A 516 -27.11 -12.84 -1.66
CA GLY A 516 -26.54 -13.31 -0.38
C GLY A 516 -25.31 -14.22 -0.52
N ASN A 517 -24.80 -14.48 -1.72
CA ASN A 517 -23.60 -15.30 -1.90
C ASN A 517 -22.32 -14.48 -1.66
N VAL A 518 -21.63 -14.77 -0.55
CA VAL A 518 -20.39 -14.11 -0.13
C VAL A 518 -19.31 -14.11 -1.21
N ILE A 519 -19.16 -15.18 -2.00
CA ILE A 519 -18.11 -15.26 -3.02
C ILE A 519 -18.46 -14.32 -4.19
N LEU A 520 -19.72 -14.33 -4.65
CA LEU A 520 -20.16 -13.42 -5.71
C LEU A 520 -20.07 -11.96 -5.26
N MET A 521 -20.44 -11.67 -4.03
CA MET A 521 -20.28 -10.36 -3.40
C MET A 521 -18.82 -9.90 -3.45
N LEU A 522 -17.87 -10.72 -2.98
CA LEU A 522 -16.44 -10.37 -3.00
C LEU A 522 -15.91 -10.18 -4.43
N ILE A 523 -16.36 -10.99 -5.40
CA ILE A 523 -15.98 -10.83 -6.82
C ILE A 523 -16.53 -9.51 -7.37
N LEU A 524 -17.78 -9.17 -7.06
CA LEU A 524 -18.41 -7.92 -7.48
C LEU A 524 -17.69 -6.72 -6.87
N ILE A 525 -17.40 -6.75 -5.57
CA ILE A 525 -16.65 -5.70 -4.88
C ILE A 525 -15.24 -5.58 -5.45
N ALA A 526 -14.56 -6.68 -5.75
CA ALA A 526 -13.27 -6.66 -6.41
C ALA A 526 -13.33 -6.01 -7.80
N ALA A 527 -14.35 -6.32 -8.60
CA ALA A 527 -14.56 -5.71 -9.90
C ALA A 527 -14.87 -4.21 -9.80
N ILE A 528 -15.76 -3.80 -8.89
CA ILE A 528 -16.08 -2.39 -8.63
C ILE A 528 -14.82 -1.65 -8.16
N SER A 529 -14.05 -2.23 -7.25
CA SER A 529 -12.79 -1.67 -6.76
C SER A 529 -11.76 -1.47 -7.87
N LEU A 530 -11.62 -2.45 -8.77
CA LEU A 530 -10.74 -2.34 -9.94
C LEU A 530 -11.18 -1.22 -10.88
N VAL A 531 -12.48 -1.12 -11.18
CA VAL A 531 -13.05 -0.10 -12.08
C VAL A 531 -12.91 1.29 -11.48
N LEU A 532 -13.28 1.47 -10.21
CA LEU A 532 -13.15 2.73 -9.50
C LEU A 532 -11.70 3.19 -9.38
N GLY A 533 -10.76 2.25 -9.22
CA GLY A 533 -9.34 2.56 -9.10
C GLY A 533 -8.62 2.91 -10.41
N MET A 534 -9.26 2.73 -11.56
CA MET A 534 -8.61 2.86 -12.86
C MET A 534 -8.10 4.28 -13.12
N GLY A 535 -6.77 4.40 -13.27
CA GLY A 535 -6.15 5.67 -13.67
C GLY A 535 -6.03 6.70 -12.56
N ILE A 536 -6.14 6.27 -11.30
CA ILE A 536 -6.05 7.14 -10.13
C ILE A 536 -4.81 6.74 -9.31
N PRO A 537 -4.01 7.69 -8.80
CA PRO A 537 -2.92 7.39 -7.88
C PRO A 537 -3.40 6.59 -6.68
N THR A 538 -2.60 5.60 -6.24
CA THR A 538 -2.90 4.65 -5.17
C THR A 538 -3.59 5.23 -3.94
N THR A 539 -3.10 6.37 -3.44
CA THR A 539 -3.67 7.01 -2.24
C THR A 539 -5.11 7.45 -2.47
N ALA A 540 -5.36 8.17 -3.57
CA ALA A 540 -6.69 8.65 -3.92
C ALA A 540 -7.63 7.50 -4.30
N ASN A 541 -7.10 6.49 -4.98
CA ASN A 541 -7.81 5.25 -5.26
C ASN A 541 -8.23 4.53 -3.97
N TYR A 542 -7.31 4.34 -3.02
CA TYR A 542 -7.62 3.70 -1.76
C TYR A 542 -8.68 4.48 -0.97
N ILE A 543 -8.61 5.82 -0.92
CA ILE A 543 -9.64 6.65 -0.26
C ILE A 543 -11.01 6.40 -0.89
N LEU A 544 -11.07 6.43 -2.22
CA LEU A 544 -12.31 6.21 -2.98
C LEU A 544 -12.90 4.83 -2.69
N VAL A 545 -12.10 3.78 -2.87
CA VAL A 545 -12.57 2.41 -2.74
C VAL A 545 -12.84 2.05 -1.27
N ALA A 546 -11.99 2.46 -0.32
CA ALA A 546 -12.21 2.17 1.10
C ALA A 546 -13.48 2.87 1.63
N THR A 547 -13.73 4.12 1.26
CA THR A 547 -14.93 4.84 1.71
C THR A 547 -16.22 4.21 1.18
N LEU A 548 -16.19 3.68 -0.04
CA LEU A 548 -17.38 3.15 -0.70
C LEU A 548 -17.59 1.65 -0.45
N MET A 549 -16.54 0.85 -0.56
CA MET A 549 -16.62 -0.62 -0.61
C MET A 549 -16.26 -1.30 0.71
N ALA A 550 -15.43 -0.71 1.58
CA ALA A 550 -15.09 -1.35 2.85
C ALA A 550 -16.32 -1.56 3.76
N PRO A 551 -17.22 -0.56 3.94
CA PRO A 551 -18.45 -0.76 4.71
C PRO A 551 -19.32 -1.88 4.15
N VAL A 552 -19.45 -1.95 2.81
CA VAL A 552 -20.24 -2.98 2.12
C VAL A 552 -19.71 -4.40 2.41
N VAL A 553 -18.39 -4.61 2.38
CA VAL A 553 -17.80 -5.92 2.71
C VAL A 553 -18.05 -6.28 4.18
N VAL A 554 -17.96 -5.30 5.09
CA VAL A 554 -18.17 -5.52 6.53
C VAL A 554 -19.62 -5.91 6.80
N ASP A 555 -20.58 -5.12 6.31
CA ASP A 555 -22.00 -5.32 6.58
C ASP A 555 -22.52 -6.63 5.96
N LEU A 556 -22.30 -6.84 4.66
CA LEU A 556 -22.77 -8.04 4.00
C LEU A 556 -22.03 -9.31 4.47
N GLY A 557 -20.74 -9.19 4.80
CA GLY A 557 -19.99 -10.28 5.41
C GLY A 557 -20.60 -10.70 6.75
N ALA A 558 -20.90 -9.72 7.61
CA ALA A 558 -21.52 -9.96 8.91
C ALA A 558 -22.92 -10.57 8.80
N GLN A 559 -23.75 -10.09 7.87
CA GLN A 559 -25.08 -10.64 7.59
C GLN A 559 -25.01 -12.08 7.05
N ALA A 560 -24.01 -12.39 6.21
CA ALA A 560 -23.78 -13.74 5.71
C ALA A 560 -23.13 -14.70 6.73
N GLY A 561 -22.99 -14.28 7.99
CA GLY A 561 -22.43 -15.10 9.07
C GLY A 561 -20.90 -15.23 9.03
N LEU A 562 -20.21 -14.42 8.23
CA LEU A 562 -18.75 -14.40 8.12
C LEU A 562 -18.22 -13.09 8.71
N PRO A 563 -17.84 -13.05 10.00
CA PRO A 563 -17.35 -11.83 10.58
C PRO A 563 -15.90 -11.57 10.15
N ILE A 564 -15.71 -10.67 9.19
CA ILE A 564 -14.41 -10.37 8.59
C ILE A 564 -13.68 -9.31 9.43
N PRO A 565 -12.41 -9.53 9.85
CA PRO A 565 -11.64 -8.50 10.53
C PRO A 565 -11.52 -7.23 9.67
N LEU A 566 -11.77 -6.07 10.27
CA LEU A 566 -11.76 -4.78 9.56
C LEU A 566 -10.46 -4.55 8.75
N ILE A 567 -9.29 -4.88 9.29
CA ILE A 567 -8.03 -4.77 8.55
C ILE A 567 -7.97 -5.65 7.30
N ALA A 568 -8.57 -6.86 7.33
CA ALA A 568 -8.65 -7.73 6.17
C ALA A 568 -9.52 -7.09 5.08
N VAL A 569 -10.64 -6.46 5.46
CA VAL A 569 -11.48 -5.71 4.51
C VAL A 569 -10.72 -4.56 3.86
N HIS A 570 -10.02 -3.75 4.65
CA HIS A 570 -9.24 -2.63 4.12
C HIS A 570 -8.08 -3.09 3.24
N LEU A 571 -7.39 -4.18 3.60
CA LEU A 571 -6.38 -4.80 2.73
C LEU A 571 -7.01 -5.37 1.45
N PHE A 572 -8.22 -5.93 1.52
CA PHE A 572 -8.91 -6.46 0.35
C PHE A 572 -9.15 -5.37 -0.69
N VAL A 573 -9.81 -4.28 -0.30
CA VAL A 573 -10.09 -3.16 -1.19
C VAL A 573 -8.81 -2.48 -1.66
N PHE A 574 -7.78 -2.40 -0.81
CA PHE A 574 -6.47 -1.86 -1.17
C PHE A 574 -5.79 -2.67 -2.27
N TYR A 575 -5.77 -4.01 -2.16
CA TYR A 575 -5.16 -4.88 -3.16
C TYR A 575 -5.82 -4.73 -4.53
N PHE A 576 -7.16 -4.67 -4.60
CA PHE A 576 -7.86 -4.42 -5.86
C PHE A 576 -7.66 -3.00 -6.36
N GLY A 577 -7.59 -2.02 -5.47
CA GLY A 577 -7.19 -0.66 -5.80
C GLY A 577 -5.85 -0.64 -6.54
N ILE A 578 -4.78 -1.16 -5.95
CA ILE A 578 -3.44 -1.11 -6.57
C ILE A 578 -3.33 -1.93 -7.85
N MET A 579 -4.14 -2.97 -8.02
CA MET A 579 -4.14 -3.76 -9.25
C MET A 579 -4.76 -3.01 -10.43
N ALA A 580 -5.55 -1.95 -10.18
CA ALA A 580 -6.02 -1.08 -11.25
C ALA A 580 -4.86 -0.40 -12.02
N ASP A 581 -3.68 -0.26 -11.40
CA ASP A 581 -2.47 0.31 -12.03
C ASP A 581 -1.84 -0.60 -13.11
N ILE A 582 -2.24 -1.88 -13.22
CA ILE A 582 -1.79 -2.78 -14.29
C ILE A 582 -2.90 -3.25 -15.21
N THR A 583 -4.15 -3.19 -14.75
CA THR A 583 -5.30 -3.70 -15.49
C THR A 583 -5.67 -2.76 -16.65
N PRO A 584 -5.76 -3.26 -17.90
CA PRO A 584 -6.28 -2.50 -19.03
C PRO A 584 -7.73 -2.04 -18.81
N PRO A 585 -8.19 -0.94 -19.45
CA PRO A 585 -7.49 -0.13 -20.47
C PRO A 585 -6.49 0.93 -19.99
N VAL A 586 -6.39 1.23 -18.68
CA VAL A 586 -5.60 2.40 -18.22
C VAL A 586 -4.20 2.06 -17.71
N GLY A 587 -4.06 1.04 -16.86
CA GLY A 587 -2.80 0.55 -16.28
C GLY A 587 -1.57 1.48 -16.28
N LEU A 588 -1.54 2.53 -15.45
CA LEU A 588 -0.49 3.57 -15.48
C LEU A 588 0.95 3.01 -15.39
N ALA A 589 1.18 2.02 -14.54
CA ALA A 589 2.49 1.38 -14.41
C ALA A 589 2.85 0.57 -15.65
N ALA A 590 1.87 -0.12 -16.26
CA ALA A 590 2.07 -0.82 -17.52
C ALA A 590 2.38 0.14 -18.68
N PHE A 591 1.76 1.32 -18.71
CA PHE A 591 2.03 2.35 -19.72
C PHE A 591 3.43 2.94 -19.56
N ALA A 592 3.86 3.23 -18.33
CA ALA A 592 5.23 3.66 -18.06
C ALA A 592 6.25 2.59 -18.50
N ALA A 593 5.99 1.32 -18.18
CA ALA A 593 6.87 0.22 -18.55
C ALA A 593 6.90 0.00 -20.07
N ALA A 594 5.76 0.13 -20.76
CA ALA A 594 5.66 0.03 -22.21
C ALA A 594 6.38 1.17 -22.94
N ALA A 595 6.35 2.39 -22.39
CA ALA A 595 7.13 3.51 -22.90
C ALA A 595 8.64 3.24 -22.83
N ILE A 596 9.13 2.62 -21.76
CA ILE A 596 10.54 2.23 -21.62
C ILE A 596 10.88 1.03 -22.52
N SER A 597 10.00 0.03 -22.60
CA SER A 597 10.23 -1.18 -23.41
C SER A 597 10.05 -0.93 -24.91
N LYS A 598 9.39 0.17 -25.30
CA LYS A 598 8.98 0.54 -26.67
C LYS A 598 8.03 -0.49 -27.29
N GLU A 599 7.04 -0.93 -26.53
CA GLU A 599 6.05 -1.94 -26.93
C GLU A 599 4.61 -1.42 -26.76
N ASP A 600 3.63 -2.23 -27.16
CA ASP A 600 2.22 -1.89 -26.98
C ASP A 600 1.83 -1.85 -25.48
N PRO A 601 1.26 -0.72 -24.98
CA PRO A 601 0.84 -0.59 -23.58
C PRO A 601 -0.26 -1.56 -23.18
N ILE A 602 -1.20 -1.87 -24.07
CA ILE A 602 -2.34 -2.73 -23.77
C ILE A 602 -1.89 -4.18 -23.66
N ALA A 603 -1.04 -4.66 -24.57
CA ALA A 603 -0.43 -5.99 -24.50
C ALA A 603 0.44 -6.15 -23.24
N THR A 604 1.22 -5.10 -22.90
CA THR A 604 2.01 -5.06 -21.66
C THR A 604 1.10 -5.12 -20.41
N GLY A 605 0.00 -4.38 -20.43
CA GLY A 605 -1.01 -4.38 -19.37
C GLY A 605 -1.71 -5.74 -19.21
N PHE A 606 -2.19 -6.36 -20.29
CA PHE A 606 -2.80 -7.70 -20.23
C PHE A 606 -1.81 -8.75 -19.70
N GLN A 607 -0.57 -8.72 -20.18
CA GLN A 607 0.47 -9.63 -19.71
C GLN A 607 0.81 -9.40 -18.23
N GLY A 608 0.83 -8.13 -17.80
CA GLY A 608 1.05 -7.73 -16.42
C GLY A 608 -0.09 -8.14 -15.48
N ALA A 609 -1.35 -7.91 -15.90
CA ALA A 609 -2.54 -8.32 -15.16
C ALA A 609 -2.55 -9.84 -14.94
N PHE A 610 -2.19 -10.62 -15.98
CA PHE A 610 -2.03 -12.07 -15.86
C PHE A 610 -0.95 -12.45 -14.84
N TYR A 611 0.20 -11.77 -14.87
CA TYR A 611 1.28 -11.96 -13.90
C TYR A 611 0.92 -11.54 -12.47
N SER A 612 -0.07 -10.66 -12.32
CA SER A 612 -0.58 -10.17 -11.03
C SER A 612 -1.76 -10.98 -10.48
N LEU A 613 -2.28 -12.00 -11.19
CA LEU A 613 -3.32 -12.90 -10.66
C LEU A 613 -2.93 -13.55 -9.32
N ARG A 614 -1.63 -13.85 -9.15
CA ARG A 614 -1.08 -14.35 -7.87
C ARG A 614 -1.22 -13.34 -6.73
N THR A 615 -1.18 -12.04 -7.02
CA THR A 615 -1.44 -10.99 -6.04
C THR A 615 -2.94 -10.85 -5.79
N ALA A 616 -3.75 -10.99 -6.85
CA ALA A 616 -5.21 -10.87 -6.82
C ALA A 616 -5.92 -11.93 -5.97
N ILE A 617 -5.35 -13.13 -5.85
CA ILE A 617 -5.97 -14.22 -5.07
C ILE A 617 -5.78 -14.06 -3.56
N LEU A 618 -4.71 -13.40 -3.11
CA LEU A 618 -4.38 -13.27 -1.68
C LEU A 618 -5.52 -12.63 -0.87
N PRO A 619 -6.18 -11.55 -1.34
CA PRO A 619 -7.35 -10.98 -0.69
C PRO A 619 -8.48 -11.93 -0.38
N PHE A 620 -8.87 -12.75 -1.37
CA PHE A 620 -9.91 -13.76 -1.16
C PHE A 620 -9.48 -14.75 -0.10
N VAL A 621 -8.22 -15.18 -0.14
CA VAL A 621 -7.70 -16.15 0.80
C VAL A 621 -7.72 -15.62 2.23
N PHE A 622 -7.18 -14.42 2.48
CA PHE A 622 -7.07 -13.94 3.85
C PHE A 622 -8.41 -13.50 4.46
N ILE A 623 -9.44 -13.23 3.65
CA ILE A 623 -10.80 -13.02 4.15
C ILE A 623 -11.35 -14.32 4.77
N PHE A 624 -11.12 -15.46 4.12
CA PHE A 624 -11.56 -16.76 4.63
C PHE A 624 -10.56 -17.40 5.61
N ASN A 625 -9.30 -16.99 5.58
CA ASN A 625 -8.24 -17.47 6.45
C ASN A 625 -7.42 -16.31 7.04
N PRO A 626 -7.95 -15.61 8.07
CA PRO A 626 -7.27 -14.47 8.70
C PRO A 626 -5.92 -14.81 9.33
N ALA A 627 -5.61 -16.09 9.56
CA ALA A 627 -4.30 -16.50 10.06
C ALA A 627 -3.16 -16.14 9.09
N MET A 628 -3.44 -15.98 7.79
CA MET A 628 -2.47 -15.44 6.82
C MET A 628 -2.08 -13.99 7.10
N LEU A 629 -2.92 -13.24 7.82
CA LEU A 629 -2.61 -11.91 8.32
C LEU A 629 -2.02 -11.97 9.73
N LEU A 630 -1.63 -13.13 10.25
CA LEU A 630 -1.18 -13.29 11.64
C LEU A 630 -2.24 -12.88 12.68
N ILE A 631 -3.52 -12.97 12.33
CA ILE A 631 -4.63 -12.75 13.26
C ILE A 631 -4.95 -14.07 13.96
N GLY A 632 -4.91 -14.08 15.30
CA GLY A 632 -5.12 -15.30 16.11
C GLY A 632 -3.96 -16.30 16.01
N VAL A 633 -2.75 -15.80 15.79
CA VAL A 633 -1.51 -16.60 15.71
C VAL A 633 -0.52 -16.09 16.75
N ASP A 634 -0.49 -16.77 17.90
CA ASP A 634 0.26 -16.27 19.06
C ASP A 634 1.60 -17.00 19.26
N THR A 635 1.83 -18.10 18.55
CA THR A 635 3.02 -18.93 18.72
C THR A 635 3.88 -19.00 17.45
N TRP A 636 5.20 -19.02 17.62
CA TRP A 636 6.16 -19.17 16.52
C TRP A 636 5.95 -20.45 15.69
N PRO A 637 5.69 -21.64 16.27
CA PRO A 637 5.42 -22.84 15.50
C PRO A 637 4.19 -22.70 14.60
N GLN A 638 3.10 -22.10 15.11
CA GLN A 638 1.89 -21.85 14.33
C GLN A 638 2.17 -20.84 13.20
N THR A 639 2.94 -19.79 13.47
CA THR A 639 3.37 -18.80 12.47
C THR A 639 4.14 -19.46 11.34
N ILE A 640 5.17 -20.26 11.66
CA ILE A 640 5.98 -20.98 10.67
C ILE A 640 5.12 -21.95 9.86
N TRP A 641 4.19 -22.65 10.52
CA TRP A 641 3.26 -23.56 9.86
C TRP A 641 2.38 -22.85 8.84
N VAL A 642 1.66 -21.81 9.27
CA VAL A 642 0.79 -21.00 8.40
C VAL A 642 1.60 -20.42 7.24
N ALA A 643 2.79 -19.89 7.53
CA ALA A 643 3.63 -19.29 6.52
C ALA A 643 4.10 -20.32 5.48
N THR A 644 4.49 -21.53 5.92
CA THR A 644 4.96 -22.60 5.04
C THR A 644 3.83 -23.13 4.15
N VAL A 645 2.66 -23.42 4.72
CA VAL A 645 1.50 -23.92 3.98
C VAL A 645 1.02 -22.88 2.95
N SER A 646 0.93 -21.62 3.35
CA SER A 646 0.51 -20.51 2.47
C SER A 646 1.52 -20.27 1.35
N LEU A 647 2.82 -20.36 1.66
CA LEU A 647 3.88 -20.24 0.65
C LEU A 647 3.80 -21.38 -0.37
N ILE A 648 3.62 -22.62 0.06
CA ILE A 648 3.44 -23.75 -0.86
C ILE A 648 2.21 -23.50 -1.74
N ALA A 649 1.07 -23.13 -1.15
CA ALA A 649 -0.16 -22.88 -1.88
C ALA A 649 0.00 -21.81 -2.97
N ILE A 650 0.60 -20.65 -2.67
CA ILE A 650 0.78 -19.57 -3.66
C ILE A 650 1.78 -19.93 -4.77
N LEU A 651 2.80 -20.75 -4.45
CA LEU A 651 3.74 -21.25 -5.46
C LEU A 651 3.05 -22.25 -6.39
N LEU A 652 2.20 -23.14 -5.86
CA LEU A 652 1.39 -24.05 -6.67
C LEU A 652 0.37 -23.31 -7.54
N PHE A 653 -0.24 -22.25 -7.02
CA PHE A 653 -1.09 -21.35 -7.82
C PHE A 653 -0.32 -20.74 -9.00
N SER A 654 0.89 -20.25 -8.74
CA SER A 654 1.77 -19.69 -9.77
C SER A 654 2.19 -20.74 -10.80
N ALA A 655 2.49 -21.98 -10.37
CA ALA A 655 2.79 -23.08 -11.28
C ALA A 655 1.59 -23.45 -12.17
N ALA A 656 0.39 -23.50 -11.57
CA ALA A 656 -0.84 -23.85 -12.27
C ALA A 656 -1.21 -22.82 -13.33
N THR A 657 -1.21 -21.53 -12.96
CA THR A 657 -1.49 -20.39 -13.85
C THR A 657 -0.45 -20.30 -14.97
N MET A 658 0.82 -20.55 -14.67
CA MET A 658 1.88 -20.62 -15.68
C MET A 658 1.85 -21.89 -16.53
N ASN A 659 0.96 -22.85 -16.27
CA ASN A 659 0.91 -24.14 -16.97
C ASN A 659 2.26 -24.89 -16.95
N TRP A 660 3.01 -24.74 -15.86
CA TRP A 660 4.34 -25.34 -15.69
C TRP A 660 4.64 -25.54 -14.22
N PHE A 661 5.06 -26.75 -13.84
CA PHE A 661 5.51 -27.03 -12.47
C PHE A 661 6.94 -27.58 -12.47
N VAL A 662 7.11 -28.86 -12.77
CA VAL A 662 8.41 -29.49 -13.06
C VAL A 662 8.65 -29.48 -14.57
N THR A 663 7.61 -29.83 -15.33
CA THR A 663 7.56 -29.74 -16.80
C THR A 663 6.28 -29.03 -17.22
N LYS A 664 6.06 -28.87 -18.53
CA LYS A 664 4.79 -28.38 -19.06
C LYS A 664 3.63 -29.21 -18.50
N SER A 665 2.72 -28.55 -17.79
CA SER A 665 1.56 -29.19 -17.19
C SER A 665 0.54 -29.56 -18.26
N ARG A 666 -0.22 -30.63 -18.01
CA ARG A 666 -1.48 -30.89 -18.71
C ARG A 666 -2.59 -30.05 -18.06
N LEU A 667 -3.66 -29.76 -18.80
CA LEU A 667 -4.76 -28.95 -18.27
C LEU A 667 -5.36 -29.53 -16.96
N TRP A 668 -5.50 -30.85 -16.87
CA TRP A 668 -5.98 -31.50 -15.65
C TRP A 668 -4.97 -31.45 -14.50
N GLU A 669 -3.66 -31.39 -14.79
CA GLU A 669 -2.63 -31.20 -13.75
C GLU A 669 -2.69 -29.78 -13.21
N SER A 670 -2.86 -28.78 -14.09
CA SER A 670 -3.09 -27.39 -13.65
C SER A 670 -4.38 -27.28 -12.84
N ALA A 671 -5.48 -27.93 -13.26
CA ALA A 671 -6.72 -27.98 -12.48
C ALA A 671 -6.53 -28.65 -11.11
N ALA A 672 -5.79 -29.76 -11.06
CA ALA A 672 -5.45 -30.43 -9.81
C ALA A 672 -4.59 -29.54 -8.90
N LEU A 673 -3.61 -28.82 -9.46
CA LEU A 673 -2.78 -27.86 -8.70
C LEU A 673 -3.62 -26.68 -8.16
N LEU A 674 -4.60 -26.20 -8.90
CA LEU A 674 -5.54 -25.18 -8.42
C LEU A 674 -6.43 -25.71 -7.28
N LEU A 675 -6.94 -26.94 -7.41
CA LEU A 675 -7.72 -27.58 -6.35
C LEU A 675 -6.87 -27.82 -5.09
N ILE A 676 -5.63 -28.28 -5.24
CA ILE A 676 -4.68 -28.44 -4.15
C ILE A 676 -4.42 -27.08 -3.48
N CYS A 677 -4.16 -26.04 -4.27
CA CYS A 677 -3.98 -24.68 -3.76
C CYS A 677 -5.19 -24.22 -2.94
N PHE A 678 -6.41 -24.43 -3.46
CA PHE A 678 -7.65 -24.10 -2.74
C PHE A 678 -7.74 -24.86 -1.40
N THR A 679 -7.46 -26.16 -1.39
CA THR A 679 -7.48 -26.99 -0.18
C THR A 679 -6.43 -26.57 0.84
N LEU A 680 -5.25 -26.14 0.41
CA LEU A 680 -4.20 -25.65 1.31
C LEU A 680 -4.56 -24.29 1.93
N PHE A 681 -5.21 -23.41 1.18
CA PHE A 681 -5.62 -22.09 1.68
C PHE A 681 -6.89 -22.13 2.54
N ARG A 682 -7.84 -22.98 2.19
CA ARG A 682 -9.18 -23.05 2.80
C ARG A 682 -9.53 -24.50 3.21
N PRO A 683 -8.70 -25.15 4.05
CA PRO A 683 -8.95 -26.53 4.49
C PRO A 683 -10.24 -26.66 5.31
N ASP A 684 -10.61 -25.59 6.00
CA ASP A 684 -11.85 -25.42 6.75
C ASP A 684 -13.10 -25.67 5.89
N TRP A 685 -13.08 -25.34 4.59
CA TRP A 685 -14.23 -25.58 3.73
C TRP A 685 -14.64 -27.04 3.70
N TRP A 686 -13.67 -27.95 3.60
CA TRP A 686 -13.92 -29.38 3.58
C TRP A 686 -14.40 -29.89 4.93
N LEU A 687 -13.86 -29.34 6.02
CA LEU A 687 -14.25 -29.70 7.38
C LEU A 687 -15.68 -29.23 7.70
N ASN A 688 -16.04 -28.03 7.25
CA ASN A 688 -17.35 -27.42 7.48
C ASN A 688 -18.50 -28.17 6.81
N GLN A 689 -18.22 -28.98 5.78
CA GLN A 689 -19.22 -29.88 5.19
C GLN A 689 -19.54 -31.10 6.07
N VAL A 690 -18.66 -31.42 7.02
CA VAL A 690 -18.77 -32.60 7.87
C VAL A 690 -19.17 -32.22 9.31
N SER A 691 -18.60 -31.14 9.83
CA SER A 691 -18.87 -30.64 11.18
C SER A 691 -18.99 -29.11 11.17
N PRO A 692 -19.99 -28.51 11.84
CA PRO A 692 -20.15 -27.06 11.89
C PRO A 692 -18.93 -26.38 12.55
N PRO A 693 -18.52 -25.18 12.09
CA PRO A 693 -17.36 -24.47 12.65
C PRO A 693 -17.62 -23.83 14.02
N TYR A 694 -18.87 -23.48 14.29
CA TYR A 694 -19.28 -22.81 15.53
C TYR A 694 -20.53 -23.46 16.11
N GLN A 695 -20.59 -23.45 17.43
CA GLN A 695 -21.79 -23.76 18.21
C GLN A 695 -22.36 -22.44 18.74
N GLU A 696 -23.64 -22.19 18.47
CA GLU A 696 -24.36 -21.04 19.04
C GLU A 696 -24.72 -21.34 20.50
N LEU A 697 -24.23 -20.52 21.42
CA LEU A 697 -24.57 -20.53 22.84
C LEU A 697 -25.56 -19.41 23.15
N PRO A 698 -26.45 -19.56 24.16
CA PRO A 698 -27.42 -18.54 24.52
C PRO A 698 -26.77 -17.20 24.92
N ALA A 699 -27.48 -16.09 24.69
CA ALA A 699 -27.05 -14.74 25.11
C ALA A 699 -26.65 -14.65 26.59
N SER A 700 -27.26 -15.44 27.48
CA SER A 700 -26.93 -15.47 28.91
C SER A 700 -25.47 -15.83 29.19
N GLU A 701 -24.80 -16.55 28.28
CA GLU A 701 -23.38 -16.90 28.40
C GLU A 701 -22.45 -15.79 27.89
N PHE A 702 -22.97 -14.73 27.25
CA PHE A 702 -22.16 -13.69 26.61
C PHE A 702 -21.16 -13.03 27.55
N LEU A 703 -21.62 -12.51 28.70
CA LEU A 703 -20.74 -11.83 29.65
C LEU A 703 -19.68 -12.80 30.24
N SER A 704 -20.04 -14.07 30.42
CA SER A 704 -19.11 -15.11 30.85
C SER A 704 -18.05 -15.38 29.78
N ALA A 705 -18.46 -15.50 28.52
CA ALA A 705 -17.55 -15.68 27.38
C ALA A 705 -16.60 -14.49 27.19
N VAL A 706 -17.10 -13.26 27.37
CA VAL A 706 -16.25 -12.05 27.40
C VAL A 706 -15.22 -12.12 28.52
N GLY A 707 -15.59 -12.61 29.70
CA GLY A 707 -14.66 -12.76 30.83
C GLY A 707 -13.59 -13.83 30.60
N GLN A 708 -13.94 -14.93 29.92
CA GLN A 708 -13.04 -16.06 29.66
C GLN A 708 -12.12 -15.87 28.44
N THR A 709 -12.43 -14.91 27.58
CA THR A 709 -11.61 -14.64 26.39
C THR A 709 -10.21 -14.13 26.82
N PRO A 710 -9.11 -14.71 26.31
CA PRO A 710 -7.75 -14.27 26.63
C PRO A 710 -7.48 -12.79 26.33
N ALA A 711 -6.33 -12.28 26.80
CA ALA A 711 -5.82 -10.97 26.40
C ALA A 711 -5.71 -10.90 24.87
N ASP A 712 -6.16 -9.81 24.26
CA ASP A 712 -6.20 -9.61 22.80
C ASP A 712 -7.01 -10.66 22.01
N GLY A 713 -7.75 -11.51 22.72
CA GLY A 713 -8.66 -12.48 22.13
C GLY A 713 -9.87 -11.81 21.50
N ARG A 714 -10.49 -12.48 20.54
CA ARG A 714 -11.66 -11.96 19.82
C ARG A 714 -12.89 -12.76 20.17
N ILE A 715 -14.00 -12.08 20.44
CA ILE A 715 -15.30 -12.71 20.69
C ILE A 715 -16.17 -12.63 19.44
N ASN A 716 -16.83 -13.75 19.12
CA ASN A 716 -17.83 -13.84 18.06
C ASN A 716 -19.21 -13.93 18.70
N PHE A 717 -20.14 -13.11 18.25
CA PHE A 717 -21.52 -13.14 18.74
C PHE A 717 -22.48 -12.66 17.66
N VAL A 718 -23.75 -12.99 17.83
CA VAL A 718 -24.82 -12.64 16.91
C VAL A 718 -25.67 -11.56 17.56
N VAL A 719 -25.94 -10.51 16.79
CA VAL A 719 -26.85 -9.44 17.16
C VAL A 719 -28.06 -9.42 16.23
N GLU A 720 -29.21 -9.07 16.77
CA GLU A 720 -30.46 -8.85 16.04
C GLU A 720 -31.06 -7.49 16.40
N GLY A 721 -31.68 -6.82 15.45
CA GLY A 721 -32.39 -5.58 15.72
C GLY A 721 -32.93 -4.98 14.45
N VAL A 722 -33.50 -3.78 14.59
CA VAL A 722 -34.05 -3.01 13.47
C VAL A 722 -33.02 -1.96 13.08
N ASP A 723 -32.67 -1.93 11.80
CA ASP A 723 -31.74 -0.93 11.28
C ASP A 723 -32.39 0.46 11.09
N LEU A 724 -31.61 1.43 10.60
CA LEU A 724 -32.07 2.80 10.36
C LEU A 724 -33.21 2.91 9.33
N MET A 725 -33.41 1.89 8.50
CA MET A 725 -34.45 1.84 7.46
C MET A 725 -35.72 1.13 7.94
N GLY A 726 -35.69 0.52 9.12
CA GLY A 726 -36.82 -0.22 9.67
C GLY A 726 -36.82 -1.69 9.28
N GLU A 727 -35.70 -2.23 8.78
CA GLU A 727 -35.58 -3.64 8.41
C GLU A 727 -34.95 -4.47 9.55
N ASP A 728 -35.46 -5.70 9.73
CA ASP A 728 -34.92 -6.65 10.69
C ASP A 728 -33.59 -7.21 10.17
N VAL A 729 -32.51 -6.95 10.92
CA VAL A 729 -31.17 -7.40 10.58
C VAL A 729 -30.61 -8.36 11.62
N ARG A 730 -30.06 -9.48 11.15
CA ARG A 730 -29.26 -10.42 11.95
C ARG A 730 -27.81 -10.34 11.48
N LYS A 731 -26.89 -9.96 12.37
CA LYS A 731 -25.46 -9.79 12.05
C LYS A 731 -24.59 -10.64 12.98
N THR A 732 -23.66 -11.37 12.39
CA THR A 732 -22.56 -12.00 13.14
C THR A 732 -21.40 -11.03 13.21
N VAL A 733 -20.99 -10.67 14.42
CA VAL A 733 -19.92 -9.70 14.66
C VAL A 733 -18.73 -10.33 15.36
N ASN A 734 -17.53 -9.84 15.04
CA ASN A 734 -16.27 -10.27 15.64
C ASN A 734 -15.51 -9.07 16.21
N VAL A 735 -15.26 -9.12 17.51
CA VAL A 735 -14.79 -7.95 18.25
C VAL A 735 -13.52 -8.31 19.03
N PRO A 736 -12.42 -7.55 18.89
CA PRO A 736 -11.25 -7.73 19.73
C PRO A 736 -11.54 -7.25 21.14
N LEU A 737 -11.15 -8.03 22.14
CA LEU A 737 -11.21 -7.65 23.54
C LEU A 737 -9.79 -7.29 24.00
N GLY A 738 -9.66 -6.17 24.72
CA GLY A 738 -8.37 -5.77 25.30
C GLY A 738 -7.95 -6.65 26.47
N GLU A 739 -7.20 -6.07 27.41
CA GLU A 739 -6.68 -6.77 28.58
C GLU A 739 -7.76 -7.54 29.37
N PRO A 740 -7.43 -8.70 29.97
CA PRO A 740 -8.35 -9.45 30.81
C PRO A 740 -8.81 -8.61 32.00
N GLY A 741 -10.10 -8.67 32.30
CA GLY A 741 -10.70 -7.85 33.34
C GLY A 741 -12.21 -8.06 33.41
N GLU A 742 -12.89 -7.15 34.13
CA GLU A 742 -14.34 -7.18 34.27
C GLU A 742 -15.03 -7.11 32.88
N PRO A 743 -15.95 -8.05 32.54
CA PRO A 743 -16.53 -8.14 31.20
C PRO A 743 -17.13 -6.82 30.68
N LEU A 744 -17.91 -6.12 31.51
CA LEU A 744 -18.52 -4.85 31.14
C LEU A 744 -17.50 -3.72 30.97
N LYS A 745 -16.36 -3.77 31.65
CA LYS A 745 -15.27 -2.82 31.43
C LYS A 745 -14.60 -3.09 30.08
N ARG A 746 -14.30 -4.37 29.78
CA ARG A 746 -13.72 -4.76 28.48
C ARG A 746 -14.59 -4.33 27.31
N LEU A 747 -15.91 -4.48 27.43
CA LEU A 747 -16.87 -4.01 26.43
C LEU A 747 -16.91 -2.48 26.34
N ARG A 748 -16.85 -1.75 27.46
CA ARG A 748 -16.78 -0.29 27.42
C ARG A 748 -15.51 0.25 26.77
N ASP A 749 -14.38 -0.40 26.99
CA ASP A 749 -13.08 -0.01 26.43
C ASP A 749 -13.06 -0.09 24.89
N ILE A 750 -13.84 -1.00 24.30
CA ILE A 750 -14.04 -1.12 22.85
C ILE A 750 -15.19 -0.25 22.32
N GLY A 751 -15.81 0.53 23.20
CA GLY A 751 -16.91 1.44 22.89
C GLY A 751 -18.31 0.83 22.93
N LEU A 752 -18.49 -0.35 23.54
CA LEU A 752 -19.79 -1.04 23.63
C LEU A 752 -20.32 -1.01 25.07
N THR A 753 -21.50 -0.44 25.26
CA THR A 753 -22.25 -0.56 26.52
C THR A 753 -23.45 -1.46 26.30
N ILE A 754 -23.56 -2.48 27.14
CA ILE A 754 -24.67 -3.43 27.12
C ILE A 754 -25.42 -3.30 28.43
N THR A 755 -26.74 -3.33 28.34
CA THR A 755 -27.64 -3.31 29.48
C THR A 755 -28.52 -4.55 29.41
N GLN A 756 -28.67 -5.22 30.54
CA GLN A 756 -29.58 -6.35 30.65
C GLN A 756 -31.00 -5.81 30.82
N ALA A 757 -31.90 -6.16 29.91
CA ALA A 757 -33.31 -5.79 29.93
C ALA A 757 -34.15 -7.07 30.02
N GLY A 758 -34.41 -7.54 31.25
CA GLY A 758 -35.02 -8.85 31.49
C GLY A 758 -34.07 -9.99 31.11
N ASP A 759 -34.51 -10.89 30.23
CA ASP A 759 -33.72 -12.00 29.70
C ASP A 759 -32.86 -11.63 28.47
N ALA A 760 -33.05 -10.41 27.93
CA ALA A 760 -32.31 -9.91 26.76
C ALA A 760 -31.08 -9.07 27.17
N LEU A 761 -30.02 -9.16 26.38
CA LEU A 761 -28.83 -8.30 26.48
C LEU A 761 -28.86 -7.27 25.36
N MET A 762 -29.24 -6.03 25.66
CA MET A 762 -29.40 -4.98 24.67
C MET A 762 -28.20 -4.05 24.63
N ILE A 763 -27.76 -3.66 23.43
CA ILE A 763 -26.74 -2.64 23.23
C ILE A 763 -27.36 -1.26 23.52
N SER A 764 -26.95 -0.64 24.64
CA SER A 764 -27.51 0.63 25.11
C SER A 764 -26.71 1.86 24.66
N ASN A 765 -25.42 1.69 24.35
CA ASN A 765 -24.60 2.76 23.79
C ASN A 765 -23.45 2.20 22.94
N VAL A 766 -23.16 2.89 21.84
CA VAL A 766 -22.00 2.65 20.98
C VAL A 766 -21.20 3.95 20.88
N ALA A 767 -19.98 3.96 21.41
CA ALA A 767 -19.15 5.16 21.45
C ALA A 767 -18.77 5.62 20.03
N PHE A 768 -18.81 6.93 19.79
CA PHE A 768 -18.43 7.53 18.52
C PHE A 768 -16.96 7.24 18.18
N GLY A 769 -16.67 6.94 16.92
CA GLY A 769 -15.32 6.61 16.43
C GLY A 769 -14.74 5.27 16.92
N SER A 770 -15.45 4.53 17.78
CA SER A 770 -15.02 3.25 18.33
C SER A 770 -14.98 2.13 17.30
N TYR A 771 -14.25 1.05 17.61
CA TYR A 771 -14.24 -0.16 16.78
C TYR A 771 -15.65 -0.73 16.59
N ALA A 772 -16.45 -0.78 17.66
CA ALA A 772 -17.84 -1.24 17.61
C ALA A 772 -18.68 -0.46 16.58
N LYS A 773 -18.54 0.88 16.54
CA LYS A 773 -19.26 1.68 15.54
C LYS A 773 -18.77 1.41 14.11
N ARG A 774 -17.47 1.19 13.91
CA ARG A 774 -16.85 0.94 12.59
C ARG A 774 -17.25 -0.40 11.98
N ILE A 775 -17.59 -1.39 12.81
CA ILE A 775 -18.08 -2.70 12.35
C ILE A 775 -19.62 -2.76 12.19
N GLY A 776 -20.31 -1.61 12.30
CA GLY A 776 -21.74 -1.52 12.05
C GLY A 776 -22.63 -1.94 13.23
N LEU A 777 -22.14 -1.90 14.48
CA LEU A 777 -23.00 -2.06 15.66
C LEU A 777 -23.76 -0.76 15.96
N GLU A 778 -25.03 -0.92 16.31
CA GLU A 778 -25.95 0.18 16.60
C GLU A 778 -26.62 0.04 17.96
N VAL A 779 -27.13 1.16 18.47
CA VAL A 779 -27.91 1.18 19.71
C VAL A 779 -29.28 0.56 19.46
N GLY A 780 -29.73 -0.30 20.37
CA GLY A 780 -31.01 -0.99 20.26
C GLY A 780 -30.92 -2.41 19.69
N TYR A 781 -29.74 -2.84 19.23
CA TYR A 781 -29.52 -4.25 18.86
C TYR A 781 -29.43 -5.15 20.10
N ASP A 782 -30.07 -6.31 20.02
CA ASP A 782 -30.03 -7.36 21.02
C ASP A 782 -28.93 -8.37 20.71
N VAL A 783 -28.13 -8.73 21.71
CA VAL A 783 -27.21 -9.87 21.64
C VAL A 783 -28.02 -11.14 21.85
N VAL A 784 -28.15 -11.95 20.81
CA VAL A 784 -29.00 -13.16 20.82
C VAL A 784 -28.21 -14.45 21.03
N ALA A 785 -26.95 -14.49 20.58
CA ALA A 785 -26.12 -15.69 20.72
C ALA A 785 -24.62 -15.36 20.79
N VAL A 786 -23.85 -16.26 21.40
CA VAL A 786 -22.39 -16.26 21.40
C VAL A 786 -21.90 -17.42 20.54
N LEU A 787 -20.95 -17.18 19.65
CA LEU A 787 -20.39 -18.23 18.80
C LEU A 787 -19.12 -18.79 19.43
N ARG A 788 -19.19 -20.02 19.93
CA ARG A 788 -18.02 -20.76 20.40
C ARG A 788 -17.52 -21.68 19.29
N LYS A 789 -16.20 -21.75 19.09
CA LYS A 789 -15.61 -22.70 18.13
C LYS A 789 -15.96 -24.14 18.51
N ALA A 790 -16.57 -24.87 17.59
CA ALA A 790 -16.95 -26.27 17.81
C ALA A 790 -15.74 -27.21 17.69
N GLU A 791 -15.85 -28.41 18.27
CA GLU A 791 -14.85 -29.46 18.08
C GLU A 791 -14.93 -30.00 16.63
N GLN A 792 -13.89 -29.73 15.84
CA GLN A 792 -13.78 -30.19 14.45
C GLN A 792 -12.58 -31.13 14.27
N PRO A 793 -12.61 -32.05 13.29
CA PRO A 793 -11.44 -32.81 12.88
C PRO A 793 -10.28 -31.89 12.52
N SER A 794 -9.04 -32.37 12.72
CA SER A 794 -7.85 -31.57 12.48
C SER A 794 -7.72 -31.15 11.01
N SER A 795 -7.41 -29.86 10.79
CA SER A 795 -7.10 -29.30 9.46
C SER A 795 -5.86 -29.93 8.81
N LEU A 796 -5.07 -30.70 9.57
CA LEU A 796 -3.94 -31.45 9.03
C LEU A 796 -4.37 -32.54 8.03
N ILE A 797 -5.59 -33.05 8.12
CA ILE A 797 -6.11 -34.10 7.22
C ILE A 797 -6.21 -33.59 5.78
N PRO A 798 -7.00 -32.54 5.47
CA PRO A 798 -7.09 -32.02 4.11
C PRO A 798 -5.75 -31.48 3.59
N ILE A 799 -4.94 -30.87 4.47
CA ILE A 799 -3.60 -30.38 4.11
C ILE A 799 -2.68 -31.54 3.72
N GLY A 800 -2.64 -32.62 4.51
CA GLY A 800 -1.81 -33.80 4.26
C GLY A 800 -2.17 -34.47 2.93
N LEU A 801 -3.46 -34.60 2.63
CA LEU A 801 -3.95 -35.12 1.35
C LEU A 801 -3.53 -34.23 0.18
N ALA A 802 -3.63 -32.91 0.32
CA ALA A 802 -3.22 -31.95 -0.70
C ALA A 802 -1.71 -31.99 -0.98
N LEU A 803 -0.87 -32.13 0.06
CA LEU A 803 0.57 -32.29 -0.09
C LEU A 803 0.94 -33.62 -0.75
N ALA A 804 0.28 -34.72 -0.38
CA ALA A 804 0.46 -36.01 -1.04
C ALA A 804 0.07 -35.97 -2.53
N ALA A 805 -1.05 -35.31 -2.85
CA ALA A 805 -1.49 -35.10 -4.23
C ALA A 805 -0.48 -34.24 -5.02
N THR A 806 0.11 -33.22 -4.38
CA THR A 806 1.18 -32.41 -4.99
C THR A 806 2.39 -33.27 -5.36
N ALA A 807 2.83 -34.15 -4.44
CA ALA A 807 3.91 -35.09 -4.71
C ALA A 807 3.56 -36.07 -5.84
N GLY A 808 2.31 -36.52 -5.92
CA GLY A 808 1.81 -37.33 -7.04
C GLY A 808 1.91 -36.63 -8.39
N VAL A 809 1.44 -35.38 -8.49
CA VAL A 809 1.57 -34.56 -9.70
C VAL A 809 3.04 -34.35 -10.06
N ALA A 810 3.89 -34.00 -9.09
CA ALA A 810 5.33 -33.85 -9.29
C ALA A 810 5.95 -35.13 -9.85
N GLY A 811 5.65 -36.29 -9.26
CA GLY A 811 6.16 -37.60 -9.68
C GLY A 811 5.80 -37.94 -11.12
N LEU A 812 4.55 -37.69 -11.52
CA LEU A 812 4.10 -37.87 -12.91
C LEU A 812 4.86 -36.95 -13.87
N GLN A 813 5.09 -35.70 -13.49
CA GLN A 813 5.86 -34.77 -14.32
C GLN A 813 7.35 -35.14 -14.40
N PHE A 814 7.99 -35.55 -13.30
CA PHE A 814 9.37 -36.02 -13.30
C PHE A 814 9.55 -37.26 -14.19
N ALA A 815 8.62 -38.22 -14.13
CA ALA A 815 8.65 -39.39 -14.99
C ALA A 815 8.57 -39.02 -16.48
N ARG A 816 7.79 -38.00 -16.83
CA ARG A 816 7.76 -37.46 -18.21
C ARG A 816 9.03 -36.72 -18.59
N ALA A 817 9.58 -35.92 -17.68
CA ALA A 817 10.83 -35.18 -17.92
C ALA A 817 11.98 -36.13 -18.28
N ARG A 818 12.13 -37.22 -17.50
CA ARG A 818 13.14 -38.25 -17.74
C ARG A 818 12.96 -38.91 -19.11
N LYS A 819 11.75 -39.36 -19.43
CA LYS A 819 11.45 -39.95 -20.75
C LYS A 819 11.74 -39.01 -21.93
N GLN A 820 11.61 -37.69 -21.75
CA GLN A 820 11.95 -36.71 -22.78
C GLN A 820 13.46 -36.48 -22.91
N ALA A 821 14.21 -36.55 -21.81
CA ALA A 821 15.66 -36.50 -21.81
C ALA A 821 16.25 -37.74 -22.51
N ASP A 822 15.78 -38.94 -22.13
CA ASP A 822 16.25 -40.21 -22.70
C ASP A 822 16.00 -40.28 -24.22
N ARG A 823 14.86 -39.73 -24.70
CA ARG A 823 14.55 -39.63 -26.14
C ARG A 823 15.44 -38.64 -26.89
N LYS A 824 15.94 -37.59 -26.24
CA LYS A 824 16.90 -36.65 -26.85
C LYS A 824 18.30 -37.24 -26.95
N GLU A 825 18.68 -38.12 -26.03
CA GLU A 825 19.97 -38.83 -26.07
C GLU A 825 19.98 -40.03 -27.03
N THR A 826 18.82 -40.62 -27.33
CA THR A 826 18.68 -41.81 -28.20
C THR A 826 18.18 -41.53 -29.63
N GLY A 827 17.87 -40.28 -29.98
CA GLY A 827 17.49 -39.89 -31.34
C GLY A 827 18.70 -39.70 -32.26
N PRO A 828 18.61 -40.02 -33.57
CA PRO A 828 19.71 -39.80 -34.49
C PRO A 828 20.05 -38.30 -34.52
N ALA A 829 21.32 -37.98 -34.30
CA ALA A 829 21.83 -36.62 -34.50
C ALA A 829 21.44 -36.16 -35.91
N ARG A 830 20.59 -35.13 -35.99
CA ARG A 830 20.25 -34.44 -37.22
C ARG A 830 20.74 -33.02 -37.14
#